data_AF-A0A7V2XV38-F1
#
_entry.id   AF-A0A7V2XV38-F1
#
_cell.length_a   1.000
_cell.length_b   1.000
_cell.length_c   1.000
_cell.angle_alpha   90.00
_cell.angle_beta   90.00
_cell.angle_gamma   90.00
#
_symmetry.space_group_name_H-M   'P 1'
#
loop_
_entity.id
_entity.type
_entity.pdbx_description
1 polymer ?
#
loop_
_entity_poly.entity_id
_entity_poly.type
_entity_poly.pdbx_seq_one_letter_code
_entity_poly.pdbx_strand_id
1 'polypeptide(L)'
;MPSRLPFAIAGALLSVLPAFADLDAYLKRPEPEANWDKKAEEAVEGVRVVTLDLTSQVWRGIPWRHDLRVFLPQKPEFPGLAALLVTGGHSTPADQAYGVGAARSLGVPFAILYGVPNQPLFGGKLEDDLIAHTFEEFVRTGEADWPLLFPMVKSAAKAMDAVQALTRERGEAGVARFVVTGASKRGWTTWLTGAADPRVAGIAPLVFDNLNLPAQMRHQMASWGEYSHMIGDYTRRNLQALLETEAGRTLAGLVDPWSFRDRLERIPKLIVNGTNDPYWTSDAITHYWDGLKGDKAVVYVPNGGHGISADARGVNARVAFVRRLGAGRSLPPLRWEHGEAAGALALRMTCTEAPAAARVWVARAPTRDFRKARWDSRPLETGADGAFAARLDRPAEGFVAWFGEADFREGELPFSLSTTVRLAGPAAPPPPGLTPPLRGARLPRIEEPWWTVAGNPDLGDLGDPKQQPVDFALWQAADGTWQLWSCIRNTRCGGKTRLFHRWEGRSLTEPDWAPKGIAMQADPALGETPGGLQAPFVLKVGNLFHMYYGDWQHIGLATSRDGKTFTRAEVRDGRPQLFFEASPEANTRDAMVLRTGGRYHCYYTAHPERKGAVYCRTSEDLKAWGESRKVAAGGLAGDGPYAAECPFVVRPPGSDLLVLFRTQRYGMNAQTTLYASPDPMDFGVDDDRCRLGTLPVAAPEILEHDGAWYIAALRPDLKGIRIARLIWDTAENP
;
A
#
# COMPACT_ATOMS: atom_id res chain seq x y z
N MET A 1 -5.94 -11.52 -74.79
CA MET A 1 -5.57 -12.23 -73.54
C MET A 1 -4.24 -12.91 -73.81
N PRO A 2 -3.14 -12.40 -73.25
CA PRO A 2 -2.58 -13.04 -72.05
C PRO A 2 -2.00 -12.06 -71.00
N SER A 3 -1.86 -12.60 -69.78
CA SER A 3 -0.97 -12.26 -68.65
C SER A 3 -0.39 -10.84 -68.51
N ARG A 4 -0.87 -10.12 -67.48
CA ARG A 4 -0.19 -8.95 -66.90
C ARG A 4 0.65 -9.36 -65.68
N LEU A 5 1.93 -9.00 -65.68
CA LEU A 5 2.77 -8.86 -64.48
C LEU A 5 2.12 -7.88 -63.48
N PRO A 6 2.39 -8.02 -62.17
CA PRO A 6 2.42 -6.88 -61.28
C PRO A 6 3.84 -6.58 -60.78
N PHE A 7 4.08 -5.28 -60.70
CA PHE A 7 5.21 -4.58 -60.11
C PHE A 7 5.51 -5.04 -58.67
N ALA A 8 6.79 -5.22 -58.36
CA ALA A 8 7.28 -5.27 -56.99
C ALA A 8 7.43 -3.83 -56.45
N ILE A 9 6.63 -3.48 -55.45
CA ILE A 9 6.82 -2.28 -54.63
C ILE A 9 7.69 -2.70 -53.43
N ALA A 10 8.90 -2.14 -53.36
CA ALA A 10 9.77 -2.26 -52.19
C ALA A 10 9.17 -1.45 -51.04
N GLY A 11 8.57 -2.14 -50.07
CA GLY A 11 8.16 -1.55 -48.81
C GLY A 11 9.39 -1.29 -47.94
N ALA A 12 9.66 -0.01 -47.66
CA ALA A 12 10.60 0.39 -46.63
C ALA A 12 10.08 -0.09 -45.27
N LEU A 13 10.82 -1.00 -44.63
CA LEU A 13 10.65 -1.36 -43.23
C LEU A 13 11.00 -0.13 -42.38
N LEU A 14 9.98 0.61 -41.92
CA LEU A 14 10.12 1.42 -40.72
C LEU A 14 10.42 0.47 -39.57
N SER A 15 11.66 0.50 -39.09
CA SER A 15 12.05 -0.11 -37.83
C SER A 15 11.26 0.55 -36.70
N VAL A 16 10.17 -0.08 -36.28
CA VAL A 16 9.52 0.21 -35.00
C VAL A 16 10.54 -0.12 -33.92
N LEU A 17 11.16 0.91 -33.35
CA LEU A 17 11.99 0.77 -32.15
C LEU A 17 11.12 0.11 -31.05
N PRO A 18 11.68 -0.82 -30.25
CA PRO A 18 10.91 -1.45 -29.20
C PRO A 18 10.49 -0.39 -28.17
N ALA A 19 9.20 -0.33 -27.87
CA ALA A 19 8.67 0.40 -26.72
C ALA A 19 9.41 -0.11 -25.47
N PHE A 20 10.22 0.74 -24.83
CA PHE A 20 10.96 0.35 -23.62
C PHE A 20 9.95 0.03 -22.51
N ALA A 21 9.97 -1.20 -21.99
CA ALA A 21 8.88 -1.72 -21.17
C ALA A 21 8.92 -1.33 -19.68
N ASP A 22 9.97 -0.68 -19.18
CA ASP A 22 10.05 -0.13 -17.81
C ASP A 22 11.27 0.79 -17.61
N LEU A 23 11.38 1.40 -16.42
CA LEU A 23 12.51 2.25 -16.01
C LEU A 23 13.87 1.53 -16.12
N ASP A 24 13.93 0.22 -15.85
CA ASP A 24 15.19 -0.53 -15.89
C ASP A 24 15.71 -0.66 -17.33
N ALA A 25 14.80 -0.95 -18.27
CA ALA A 25 15.13 -1.01 -19.69
C ALA A 25 15.62 0.35 -20.20
N TYR A 26 14.99 1.45 -19.79
CA TYR A 26 15.43 2.80 -20.14
C TYR A 26 16.84 3.10 -19.60
N LEU A 27 17.12 2.76 -18.34
CA LEU A 27 18.45 2.99 -17.75
C LEU A 27 19.54 2.12 -18.36
N LYS A 28 19.23 0.89 -18.79
CA LYS A 28 20.20 -0.01 -19.46
C LYS A 28 20.44 0.31 -20.93
N ARG A 29 19.59 1.13 -21.55
CA ARG A 29 19.74 1.56 -22.95
C ARG A 29 21.15 2.12 -23.21
N PRO A 30 21.86 1.65 -24.26
CA PRO A 30 23.14 2.25 -24.67
C PRO A 30 22.98 3.74 -25.00
N GLU A 31 23.92 4.56 -24.53
CA GLU A 31 23.97 5.99 -24.83
C GLU A 31 25.31 6.30 -25.51
N PRO A 32 25.43 6.11 -26.83
CA PRO A 32 26.70 6.29 -27.55
C PRO A 32 27.19 7.74 -27.52
N GLU A 33 26.27 8.70 -27.35
CA GLU A 33 26.57 10.13 -27.21
C GLU A 33 26.87 10.55 -25.76
N ALA A 34 26.73 9.64 -24.79
CA ALA A 34 27.07 9.95 -23.41
C ALA A 34 28.59 10.11 -23.25
N ASN A 35 29.02 11.28 -22.83
CA ASN A 35 30.42 11.64 -22.66
C ASN A 35 30.57 12.71 -21.56
N TRP A 36 31.79 12.96 -21.14
CA TRP A 36 32.10 14.09 -20.27
C TRP A 36 33.48 14.66 -20.59
N ASP A 37 33.62 15.98 -20.43
CA ASP A 37 34.86 16.72 -20.62
C ASP A 37 35.21 17.53 -19.37
N LYS A 38 36.48 17.50 -18.95
CA LYS A 38 36.95 18.37 -17.87
C LYS A 38 37.05 19.82 -18.35
N LYS A 39 36.31 20.73 -17.71
CA LYS A 39 36.36 22.17 -18.01
C LYS A 39 37.29 22.94 -17.11
N ALA A 40 37.24 22.67 -15.81
CA ALA A 40 38.02 23.39 -14.83
C ALA A 40 38.46 22.46 -13.71
N GLU A 41 39.58 22.82 -13.10
CA GLU A 41 40.11 22.17 -11.91
C GLU A 41 40.80 23.21 -11.05
N GLU A 42 40.48 23.22 -9.76
CA GLU A 42 41.06 24.13 -8.78
C GLU A 42 41.19 23.44 -7.41
N ALA A 43 41.99 24.02 -6.52
CA ALA A 43 42.14 23.58 -5.14
C ALA A 43 41.70 24.68 -4.19
N VAL A 44 40.72 24.38 -3.33
CA VAL A 44 40.08 25.33 -2.42
C VAL A 44 40.00 24.69 -1.05
N GLU A 45 40.65 25.29 -0.05
CA GLU A 45 40.63 24.81 1.35
C GLU A 45 40.93 23.31 1.53
N GLY A 46 41.89 22.77 0.77
CA GLY A 46 42.25 21.34 0.84
C GLY A 46 41.26 20.40 0.14
N VAL A 47 40.33 20.94 -0.65
CA VAL A 47 39.42 20.20 -1.53
C VAL A 47 39.76 20.53 -2.97
N ARG A 48 39.98 19.51 -3.79
CA ARG A 48 40.08 19.69 -5.24
C ARG A 48 38.67 19.74 -5.82
N VAL A 49 38.37 20.80 -6.55
CA VAL A 49 37.09 20.98 -7.24
C VAL A 49 37.33 20.76 -8.72
N VAL A 50 36.58 19.82 -9.31
CA VAL A 50 36.62 19.51 -10.74
C VAL A 50 35.26 19.80 -11.34
N THR A 51 35.22 20.61 -12.38
CA THR A 51 33.99 20.88 -13.14
C THR A 51 34.05 20.10 -14.45
N LEU A 52 33.02 19.29 -14.68
CA LEU A 52 32.82 18.48 -15.87
C LEU A 52 31.59 18.97 -16.63
N ASP A 53 31.70 19.09 -17.94
CA ASP A 53 30.54 19.13 -18.82
C ASP A 53 30.15 17.69 -19.11
N LEU A 54 28.94 17.29 -18.73
CA LEU A 54 28.43 15.93 -18.89
C LEU A 54 27.30 15.91 -19.91
N THR A 55 27.43 15.13 -20.98
CA THR A 55 26.29 14.70 -21.80
C THR A 55 25.82 13.35 -21.29
N SER A 56 24.59 13.28 -20.75
CA SER A 56 24.09 12.04 -20.11
C SER A 56 23.45 11.07 -21.09
N GLN A 57 22.72 11.59 -22.08
CA GLN A 57 21.92 10.81 -23.03
C GLN A 57 21.39 11.71 -24.16
N VAL A 58 20.76 11.07 -25.16
CA VAL A 58 19.82 11.75 -26.06
C VAL A 58 18.42 11.25 -25.77
N TRP A 59 17.53 12.16 -25.41
CA TRP A 59 16.14 11.85 -25.11
C TRP A 59 15.23 12.56 -26.10
N ARG A 60 14.46 11.78 -26.86
CA ARG A 60 13.56 12.27 -27.92
C ARG A 60 14.25 13.23 -28.90
N GLY A 61 15.48 12.89 -29.30
CA GLY A 61 16.30 13.68 -30.22
C GLY A 61 17.00 14.89 -29.59
N ILE A 62 16.86 15.09 -28.27
CA ILE A 62 17.41 16.23 -27.55
C ILE A 62 18.61 15.75 -26.71
N PRO A 63 19.83 16.26 -26.94
CA PRO A 63 20.97 15.98 -26.09
C PRO A 63 20.78 16.58 -24.69
N TRP A 64 20.97 15.75 -23.64
CA TRP A 64 20.91 16.20 -22.24
C TRP A 64 22.30 16.51 -21.74
N ARG A 65 22.53 17.79 -21.43
CA ARG A 65 23.82 18.35 -21.01
C ARG A 65 23.71 18.98 -19.63
N HIS A 66 24.73 18.72 -18.81
CA HIS A 66 24.77 19.07 -17.40
C HIS A 66 26.12 19.65 -17.00
N ASP A 67 26.11 20.60 -16.07
CA ASP A 67 27.31 20.90 -15.28
C ASP A 67 27.37 19.86 -14.15
N LEU A 68 28.51 19.17 -14.01
CA LEU A 68 28.79 18.26 -12.90
C LEU A 68 30.02 18.74 -12.15
N ARG A 69 29.85 19.11 -10.88
CA ARG A 69 30.96 19.54 -10.02
C ARG A 69 31.29 18.46 -9.01
N VAL A 70 32.55 18.06 -8.97
CA VAL A 70 33.06 17.00 -8.09
C VAL A 70 34.07 17.62 -7.12
N PHE A 71 33.79 17.48 -5.84
CA PHE A 71 34.55 18.00 -4.71
C PHE A 71 35.27 16.84 -4.04
N LEU A 72 36.58 16.77 -4.26
CA LEU A 72 37.44 15.68 -3.81
C LEU A 72 38.28 16.17 -2.62
N PRO A 73 37.95 15.80 -1.37
CA PRO A 73 38.82 16.11 -0.25
C PRO A 73 40.17 15.39 -0.44
N GLN A 74 41.29 16.02 -0.04
CA GLN A 74 42.62 15.42 -0.22
C GLN A 74 42.80 14.08 0.51
N LYS A 75 42.10 13.89 1.64
CA LYS A 75 42.14 12.68 2.46
C LYS A 75 40.71 12.32 2.87
N PRO A 76 39.90 11.71 1.98
CA PRO A 76 38.56 11.24 2.35
C PRO A 76 38.66 10.19 3.45
N GLU A 77 37.75 10.25 4.41
CA GLU A 77 37.61 9.25 5.47
C GLU A 77 37.00 7.95 4.92
N PHE A 78 36.07 8.07 3.96
CA PHE A 78 35.43 6.92 3.29
C PHE A 78 35.56 7.03 1.76
N PRO A 79 36.74 6.76 1.17
CA PRO A 79 37.01 6.96 -0.27
C PRO A 79 36.11 6.15 -1.21
N GLY A 80 35.60 4.99 -0.76
CA GLY A 80 34.73 4.12 -1.56
C GLY A 80 33.25 4.55 -1.63
N LEU A 81 32.86 5.57 -0.87
CA LEU A 81 31.51 6.15 -0.82
C LEU A 81 31.57 7.59 -1.32
N ALA A 82 30.60 8.04 -2.12
CA ALA A 82 30.41 9.45 -2.45
C ALA A 82 28.99 9.90 -2.13
N ALA A 83 28.78 11.20 -2.00
CA ALA A 83 27.44 11.79 -1.94
C ALA A 83 27.16 12.60 -3.21
N LEU A 84 25.98 12.39 -3.81
CA LEU A 84 25.53 13.05 -5.04
C LEU A 84 24.28 13.88 -4.76
N LEU A 85 24.39 15.20 -4.91
CA LEU A 85 23.28 16.13 -4.91
C LEU A 85 22.78 16.34 -6.34
N VAL A 86 21.53 15.97 -6.60
CA VAL A 86 20.83 16.26 -7.87
C VAL A 86 20.06 17.58 -7.72
N THR A 87 20.34 18.54 -8.60
CA THR A 87 19.74 19.87 -8.56
C THR A 87 19.38 20.42 -9.95
N GLY A 88 18.64 21.52 -9.97
CA GLY A 88 18.30 22.27 -11.17
C GLY A 88 19.30 23.40 -11.45
N GLY A 89 19.00 24.19 -12.47
CA GLY A 89 19.75 25.40 -12.79
C GLY A 89 21.19 25.11 -13.25
N HIS A 90 22.08 26.06 -12.96
CA HIS A 90 23.48 26.05 -13.35
C HIS A 90 24.37 26.27 -12.12
N SER A 91 25.63 25.90 -12.23
CA SER A 91 26.60 26.12 -11.15
C SER A 91 26.79 27.60 -10.83
N THR A 92 26.77 27.95 -9.53
CA THR A 92 27.11 29.29 -9.02
C THR A 92 28.37 29.29 -8.15
N PRO A 93 29.01 30.46 -7.90
CA PRO A 93 30.10 30.56 -6.93
C PRO A 93 29.69 30.19 -5.49
N ALA A 94 28.45 30.48 -5.09
CA ALA A 94 27.94 30.11 -3.76
C ALA A 94 27.92 28.58 -3.57
N ASP A 95 27.58 27.84 -4.63
CA ASP A 95 27.58 26.38 -4.59
C ASP A 95 28.97 25.78 -4.43
N GLN A 96 30.02 26.48 -4.87
CA GLN A 96 31.40 26.04 -4.65
C GLN A 96 31.74 26.01 -3.17
N ALA A 97 31.45 27.09 -2.46
CA ALA A 97 31.67 27.18 -1.02
C ALA A 97 30.86 26.11 -0.27
N TYR A 98 29.59 25.92 -0.66
CA TYR A 98 28.75 24.85 -0.13
C TYR A 98 29.35 23.46 -0.40
N GLY A 99 29.79 23.16 -1.62
CA GLY A 99 30.35 21.86 -1.99
C GLY A 99 31.67 21.55 -1.29
N VAL A 100 32.55 22.54 -1.12
CA VAL A 100 33.78 22.42 -0.32
C VAL A 100 33.46 22.12 1.14
N GLY A 101 32.53 22.87 1.74
CA GLY A 101 32.08 22.64 3.11
C GLY A 101 31.44 21.27 3.30
N ALA A 102 30.62 20.83 2.34
CA ALA A 102 29.97 19.52 2.34
C ALA A 102 31.00 18.39 2.24
N ALA A 103 31.92 18.42 1.29
CA ALA A 103 32.96 17.40 1.14
C ALA A 103 33.79 17.23 2.42
N ARG A 104 34.16 18.34 3.07
CA ARG A 104 34.90 18.34 4.34
C ARG A 104 34.08 17.76 5.50
N SER A 105 32.81 18.17 5.62
CA SER A 105 31.94 17.74 6.73
C SER A 105 31.53 16.27 6.60
N LEU A 106 31.28 15.81 5.37
CA LEU A 106 30.87 14.44 5.10
C LEU A 106 32.03 13.44 5.20
N GLY A 107 33.28 13.89 4.95
CA GLY A 107 34.45 13.00 4.90
C GLY A 107 34.47 12.09 3.66
N VAL A 108 33.74 12.44 2.60
CA VAL A 108 33.64 11.69 1.34
C VAL A 108 33.74 12.60 0.13
N PRO A 109 34.10 12.08 -1.07
CA PRO A 109 33.85 12.77 -2.32
C PRO A 109 32.38 13.24 -2.42
N PHE A 110 32.19 14.51 -2.74
CA PHE A 110 30.86 15.10 -2.92
C PHE A 110 30.69 15.55 -4.37
N ALA A 111 29.50 15.38 -4.94
CA ALA A 111 29.20 15.80 -6.30
C ALA A 111 27.88 16.54 -6.36
N ILE A 112 27.81 17.59 -7.19
CA ILE A 112 26.58 18.32 -7.50
C ILE A 112 26.33 18.20 -9.01
N LEU A 113 25.18 17.62 -9.35
CA LEU A 113 24.70 17.50 -10.72
C LEU A 113 23.62 18.55 -10.98
N TYR A 114 23.89 19.48 -11.90
CA TYR A 114 23.00 20.57 -12.30
C TYR A 114 22.17 20.24 -13.54
N GLY A 115 21.22 21.11 -13.86
CA GLY A 115 20.41 20.97 -15.07
C GLY A 115 19.57 19.70 -15.10
N VAL A 116 19.03 19.27 -13.96
CA VAL A 116 18.07 18.15 -13.89
C VAL A 116 16.70 18.71 -13.47
N PRO A 117 15.68 18.73 -14.35
CA PRO A 117 15.74 18.34 -15.76
C PRO A 117 16.47 19.38 -16.64
N ASN A 118 16.90 18.98 -17.85
CA ASN A 118 17.22 19.95 -18.89
C ASN A 118 15.94 20.69 -19.27
N GLN A 119 15.99 22.03 -19.22
CA GLN A 119 14.83 22.89 -19.46
C GLN A 119 15.31 24.30 -19.84
N PRO A 120 14.51 25.11 -20.54
CA PRO A 120 13.14 24.84 -21.00
C PRO A 120 13.05 23.84 -22.15
N LEU A 121 11.94 23.09 -22.23
CA LEU A 121 11.63 22.17 -23.33
C LEU A 121 10.17 22.31 -23.81
N PHE A 122 9.83 21.73 -24.96
CA PHE A 122 8.47 21.65 -25.51
C PHE A 122 7.67 22.96 -25.48
N GLY A 123 8.27 24.02 -26.03
CA GLY A 123 7.66 25.35 -26.08
C GLY A 123 7.78 26.13 -24.77
N GLY A 124 8.96 26.11 -24.14
CA GLY A 124 9.25 26.99 -23.00
C GLY A 124 8.90 26.43 -21.62
N LYS A 125 8.49 25.16 -21.52
CA LYS A 125 8.02 24.56 -20.25
C LYS A 125 9.17 24.29 -19.29
N LEU A 126 8.91 24.49 -18.00
CA LEU A 126 9.87 24.40 -16.90
C LEU A 126 9.28 23.56 -15.76
N GLU A 127 10.14 22.92 -14.96
CA GLU A 127 9.79 22.30 -13.67
C GLU A 127 8.54 21.41 -13.72
N ASP A 128 7.53 21.68 -12.88
CA ASP A 128 6.29 20.90 -12.79
C ASP A 128 5.46 20.95 -14.09
N ASP A 129 5.44 22.09 -14.79
CA ASP A 129 4.75 22.22 -16.08
C ASP A 129 5.35 21.31 -17.15
N LEU A 130 6.67 21.17 -17.15
CA LEU A 130 7.38 20.25 -18.03
C LEU A 130 7.08 18.79 -17.69
N ILE A 131 7.12 18.41 -16.41
CA ILE A 131 6.77 17.05 -15.97
C ILE A 131 5.33 16.72 -16.34
N ALA A 132 4.38 17.61 -15.98
CA ALA A 132 2.96 17.41 -16.23
C ALA A 132 2.65 17.29 -17.73
N HIS A 133 3.31 18.08 -18.58
CA HIS A 133 3.21 17.93 -20.03
C HIS A 133 3.69 16.55 -20.51
N THR A 134 4.82 16.05 -20.00
CA THR A 134 5.28 14.71 -20.39
C THR A 134 4.35 13.58 -19.95
N PHE A 135 3.65 13.75 -18.84
CA PHE A 135 2.65 12.80 -18.37
C PHE A 135 1.41 12.79 -19.27
N GLU A 136 0.96 13.97 -19.70
CA GLU A 136 -0.10 14.12 -20.69
C GLU A 136 0.27 13.46 -22.03
N GLU A 137 1.51 13.66 -22.50
CA GLU A 137 2.00 13.02 -23.71
C GLU A 137 2.09 11.49 -23.57
N PHE A 138 2.54 10.98 -22.41
CA PHE A 138 2.50 9.54 -22.12
C PHE A 138 1.07 9.00 -22.21
N VAL A 139 0.08 9.68 -21.59
CA VAL A 139 -1.32 9.25 -21.64
C VAL A 139 -1.86 9.30 -23.08
N ARG A 140 -1.41 10.27 -23.88
CA ARG A 140 -1.84 10.45 -25.28
C ARG A 140 -1.27 9.39 -26.23
N THR A 141 0.01 9.03 -26.09
CA THR A 141 0.69 8.16 -27.07
C THR A 141 0.97 6.75 -26.58
N GLY A 142 1.00 6.55 -25.26
CA GLY A 142 1.40 5.29 -24.63
C GLY A 142 2.91 5.00 -24.69
N GLU A 143 3.74 5.90 -25.21
CA GLU A 143 5.19 5.69 -25.27
C GLU A 143 5.81 5.85 -23.87
N ALA A 144 6.28 4.73 -23.30
CA ALA A 144 6.80 4.67 -21.93
C ALA A 144 8.08 5.47 -21.65
N ASP A 145 8.73 6.04 -22.68
CA ASP A 145 9.88 6.92 -22.51
C ASP A 145 9.52 8.41 -22.43
N TRP A 146 8.23 8.77 -22.49
CA TRP A 146 7.75 10.14 -22.26
C TRP A 146 8.00 10.69 -20.86
N PRO A 147 7.73 9.96 -19.75
CA PRO A 147 7.83 10.54 -18.43
C PRO A 147 9.21 11.15 -18.14
N LEU A 148 9.27 12.48 -17.91
CA LEU A 148 10.52 13.25 -17.75
C LEU A 148 11.43 12.72 -16.62
N LEU A 149 10.86 12.02 -15.65
CA LEU A 149 11.62 11.42 -14.55
C LEU A 149 12.64 10.39 -15.04
N PHE A 150 12.39 9.73 -16.17
CA PHE A 150 13.28 8.72 -16.72
C PHE A 150 14.64 9.32 -17.15
N PRO A 151 14.68 10.34 -18.03
CA PRO A 151 15.93 11.01 -18.34
C PRO A 151 16.55 11.67 -17.11
N MET A 152 15.77 12.20 -16.16
CA MET A 152 16.33 12.74 -14.90
C MET A 152 17.09 11.68 -14.08
N VAL A 153 16.54 10.47 -13.94
CA VAL A 153 17.20 9.35 -13.23
C VAL A 153 18.45 8.89 -13.98
N LYS A 154 18.39 8.84 -15.31
CA LYS A 154 19.55 8.49 -16.15
C LYS A 154 20.68 9.52 -16.01
N SER A 155 20.38 10.82 -15.91
CA SER A 155 21.37 11.86 -15.65
C SER A 155 22.12 11.61 -14.34
N ALA A 156 21.41 11.23 -13.27
CA ALA A 156 22.05 10.85 -12.00
C ALA A 156 22.95 9.60 -12.15
N ALA A 157 22.48 8.57 -12.86
CA ALA A 157 23.28 7.38 -13.14
C ALA A 157 24.56 7.68 -13.94
N LYS A 158 24.48 8.58 -14.92
CA LYS A 158 25.60 9.01 -15.77
C LYS A 158 26.57 9.93 -15.04
N ALA A 159 26.08 10.75 -14.12
CA ALA A 159 26.95 11.49 -13.21
C ALA A 159 27.75 10.55 -12.31
N MET A 160 27.12 9.48 -11.78
CA MET A 160 27.85 8.44 -11.04
C MET A 160 28.93 7.79 -11.90
N ASP A 161 28.67 7.47 -13.19
CA ASP A 161 29.69 6.94 -14.11
C ASP A 161 30.91 7.89 -14.21
N ALA A 162 30.66 9.19 -14.40
CA ALA A 162 31.72 10.20 -14.52
C ALA A 162 32.53 10.35 -13.22
N VAL A 163 31.87 10.37 -12.05
CA VAL A 163 32.57 10.43 -10.75
C VAL A 163 33.42 9.17 -10.53
N GLN A 164 32.93 7.98 -10.88
CA GLN A 164 33.72 6.76 -10.78
C GLN A 164 34.94 6.78 -11.70
N ALA A 165 34.78 7.24 -12.94
CA ALA A 165 35.88 7.37 -13.89
C ALA A 165 36.95 8.36 -13.37
N LEU A 166 36.54 9.57 -12.99
CA LEU A 166 37.43 10.61 -12.46
C LEU A 166 38.20 10.16 -11.22
N THR A 167 37.58 9.39 -10.33
CA THR A 167 38.23 8.93 -9.09
C THR A 167 39.18 7.75 -9.30
N ARG A 168 38.95 6.90 -10.31
CA ARG A 168 39.87 5.81 -10.67
C ARG A 168 41.18 6.30 -11.29
N GLU A 169 41.17 7.40 -12.02
CA GLU A 169 42.38 8.02 -12.61
C GLU A 169 43.44 8.38 -11.55
N ARG A 170 43.06 8.45 -10.27
CA ARG A 170 43.95 8.83 -9.15
C ARG A 170 44.71 7.67 -8.50
N GLY A 171 44.46 6.41 -8.89
CA GLY A 171 45.10 5.24 -8.27
C GLY A 171 44.59 4.90 -6.87
N GLU A 172 43.57 5.61 -6.37
CA GLU A 172 42.78 5.20 -5.20
C GLU A 172 41.80 4.08 -5.60
N ALA A 173 41.22 3.34 -4.64
CA ALA A 173 40.25 2.28 -4.91
C ALA A 173 38.98 2.75 -5.68
N GLY A 174 38.82 4.06 -5.89
CA GLY A 174 37.74 4.69 -6.64
C GLY A 174 36.43 4.66 -5.87
N VAL A 175 35.53 5.60 -6.21
CA VAL A 175 34.17 5.57 -5.65
C VAL A 175 33.44 4.34 -6.18
N ALA A 176 32.83 3.56 -5.29
CA ALA A 176 32.05 2.38 -5.65
C ALA A 176 30.56 2.53 -5.36
N ARG A 177 30.22 3.32 -4.34
CA ARG A 177 28.85 3.46 -3.82
C ARG A 177 28.48 4.93 -3.66
N PHE A 178 27.19 5.24 -3.72
CA PHE A 178 26.68 6.61 -3.64
C PHE A 178 25.54 6.76 -2.62
N VAL A 179 25.54 7.88 -1.90
CA VAL A 179 24.33 8.41 -1.25
C VAL A 179 23.74 9.48 -2.16
N VAL A 180 22.49 9.32 -2.59
CA VAL A 180 21.83 10.27 -3.52
C VAL A 180 20.85 11.15 -2.75
N THR A 181 20.85 12.45 -3.06
CA THR A 181 19.98 13.44 -2.42
C THR A 181 19.53 14.51 -3.42
N GLY A 182 18.39 15.13 -3.15
CA GLY A 182 17.79 16.16 -4.00
C GLY A 182 16.48 16.65 -3.42
N ALA A 183 16.09 17.88 -3.75
CA ALA A 183 14.88 18.51 -3.23
C ALA A 183 13.75 18.56 -4.25
N SER A 184 12.51 18.48 -3.77
CA SER A 184 11.29 18.61 -4.58
C SER A 184 11.27 17.56 -5.70
N LYS A 185 11.17 17.96 -6.97
CA LYS A 185 11.23 17.03 -8.11
C LYS A 185 12.54 16.23 -8.18
N ARG A 186 13.65 16.76 -7.67
CA ARG A 186 14.92 16.01 -7.57
C ARG A 186 14.92 15.07 -6.36
N GLY A 187 14.08 15.33 -5.37
CA GLY A 187 13.71 14.36 -4.33
C GLY A 187 12.94 13.18 -4.92
N TRP A 188 12.05 13.44 -5.88
CA TRP A 188 11.42 12.39 -6.69
C TRP A 188 12.47 11.57 -7.46
N THR A 189 13.37 12.24 -8.18
CA THR A 189 14.48 11.58 -8.86
C THR A 189 15.34 10.75 -7.90
N THR A 190 15.63 11.28 -6.70
CA THR A 190 16.41 10.57 -5.67
C THR A 190 15.77 9.23 -5.31
N TRP A 191 14.46 9.20 -5.10
CA TRP A 191 13.73 7.96 -4.82
C TRP A 191 13.86 6.95 -5.96
N LEU A 192 13.64 7.38 -7.21
CA LEU A 192 13.69 6.51 -8.39
C LEU A 192 15.12 6.04 -8.70
N THR A 193 16.13 6.90 -8.54
CA THR A 193 17.54 6.53 -8.65
C THR A 193 17.92 5.46 -7.63
N GLY A 194 17.46 5.60 -6.38
CA GLY A 194 17.64 4.55 -5.38
C GLY A 194 17.01 3.22 -5.79
N ALA A 195 15.78 3.25 -6.30
CA ALA A 195 15.09 2.04 -6.74
C ALA A 195 15.76 1.33 -7.93
N ALA A 196 16.49 2.07 -8.78
CA ALA A 196 16.90 1.60 -10.10
C ALA A 196 18.42 1.38 -10.26
N ASP A 197 19.28 2.11 -9.53
CA ASP A 197 20.73 1.98 -9.67
C ASP A 197 21.36 1.20 -8.50
N PRO A 198 22.02 0.05 -8.76
CA PRO A 198 22.57 -0.80 -7.70
C PRO A 198 23.75 -0.20 -6.93
N ARG A 199 24.37 0.89 -7.42
CA ARG A 199 25.47 1.57 -6.72
C ARG A 199 24.98 2.45 -5.57
N VAL A 200 23.67 2.73 -5.50
CA VAL A 200 23.10 3.56 -4.43
C VAL A 200 23.10 2.77 -3.12
N ALA A 201 23.87 3.27 -2.15
CA ALA A 201 23.98 2.71 -0.81
C ALA A 201 23.10 3.44 0.23
N GLY A 202 22.49 4.55 -0.14
CA GLY A 202 21.55 5.29 0.70
C GLY A 202 20.87 6.41 -0.08
N ILE A 203 19.68 6.81 0.36
CA ILE A 203 18.96 7.96 -0.23
C ILE A 203 18.54 8.95 0.85
N ALA A 204 18.61 10.23 0.52
CA ALA A 204 18.09 11.31 1.34
C ALA A 204 17.22 12.27 0.51
N PRO A 205 15.97 11.91 0.18
CA PRO A 205 15.05 12.78 -0.55
C PRO A 205 14.56 13.93 0.35
N LEU A 206 14.55 15.15 -0.18
CA LEU A 206 14.06 16.34 0.52
C LEU A 206 12.73 16.80 -0.06
N VAL A 207 11.77 17.11 0.82
CA VAL A 207 10.50 17.80 0.52
C VAL A 207 9.68 17.18 -0.63
N PHE A 208 9.88 15.88 -0.87
CA PHE A 208 9.05 15.08 -1.77
C PHE A 208 8.26 14.07 -0.94
N ASP A 209 7.25 14.56 -0.24
CA ASP A 209 6.40 13.80 0.68
C ASP A 209 5.13 13.28 -0.03
N ASN A 210 5.30 12.71 -1.23
CA ASN A 210 4.19 12.37 -2.14
C ASN A 210 4.39 11.00 -2.81
N LEU A 211 4.67 9.98 -2.01
CA LEU A 211 4.62 8.57 -2.44
C LEU A 211 3.19 8.05 -2.33
N ASN A 212 2.82 7.08 -3.16
CA ASN A 212 1.48 6.53 -3.24
C ASN A 212 0.50 7.59 -3.76
N LEU A 213 0.77 8.09 -4.98
CA LEU A 213 0.11 9.23 -5.61
C LEU A 213 -1.43 9.16 -5.50
N PRO A 214 -2.11 8.02 -5.79
CA PRO A 214 -3.57 7.97 -5.67
C PRO A 214 -4.07 8.22 -4.24
N ALA A 215 -3.40 7.63 -3.23
CA ALA A 215 -3.77 7.84 -1.84
C ALA A 215 -3.52 9.29 -1.39
N GLN A 216 -2.40 9.88 -1.82
CA GLN A 216 -2.06 11.26 -1.49
C GLN A 216 -3.04 12.26 -2.09
N MET A 217 -3.46 12.09 -3.35
CA MET A 217 -4.42 12.99 -3.97
C MET A 217 -5.77 12.95 -3.25
N ARG A 218 -6.29 11.75 -2.93
CA ARG A 218 -7.52 11.62 -2.13
C ARG A 218 -7.38 12.26 -0.76
N HIS A 219 -6.24 12.07 -0.10
CA HIS A 219 -5.99 12.61 1.23
C HIS A 219 -5.85 14.14 1.24
N GLN A 220 -5.21 14.72 0.23
CA GLN A 220 -5.10 16.16 0.07
C GLN A 220 -6.48 16.80 -0.14
N MET A 221 -7.30 16.21 -1.02
CA MET A 221 -8.69 16.64 -1.22
C MET A 221 -9.51 16.52 0.07
N ALA A 222 -9.41 15.41 0.80
CA ALA A 222 -10.12 15.23 2.07
C ALA A 222 -9.65 16.19 3.18
N SER A 223 -8.38 16.62 3.15
CA SER A 223 -7.81 17.49 4.17
C SER A 223 -8.00 18.98 3.89
N TRP A 224 -7.89 19.40 2.63
CA TRP A 224 -7.91 20.81 2.23
C TRP A 224 -9.16 21.21 1.44
N GLY A 225 -9.95 20.25 0.95
CA GLY A 225 -11.10 20.50 0.07
C GLY A 225 -10.71 20.83 -1.37
N GLU A 226 -9.41 20.94 -1.66
CA GLU A 226 -8.84 21.24 -2.96
C GLU A 226 -7.40 20.70 -3.06
N TYR A 227 -6.89 20.60 -4.28
CA TYR A 227 -5.47 20.32 -4.50
C TYR A 227 -4.62 21.56 -4.25
N SER A 228 -3.35 21.37 -3.87
CA SER A 228 -2.44 22.50 -3.71
C SER A 228 -2.30 23.29 -5.02
N HIS A 229 -2.34 24.61 -4.94
CA HIS A 229 -1.95 25.48 -6.05
C HIS A 229 -0.51 25.21 -6.53
N MET A 230 0.36 24.68 -5.65
CA MET A 230 1.73 24.30 -6.00
C MET A 230 1.80 23.12 -6.99
N ILE A 231 0.74 22.30 -7.09
CA ILE A 231 0.59 21.25 -8.10
C ILE A 231 -0.43 21.66 -9.19
N GLY A 232 -0.61 22.97 -9.38
CA GLY A 232 -1.56 23.53 -10.34
C GLY A 232 -1.30 23.08 -11.79
N ASP A 233 -0.05 22.86 -12.19
CA ASP A 233 0.31 22.40 -13.53
C ASP A 233 -0.25 21.01 -13.86
N TYR A 234 -0.31 20.13 -12.85
CA TYR A 234 -0.92 18.81 -12.94
C TYR A 234 -2.46 18.92 -12.93
N THR A 235 -2.98 19.78 -12.05
CA THR A 235 -4.42 20.01 -11.86
C THR A 235 -5.09 20.55 -13.13
N ARG A 236 -4.49 21.55 -13.78
CA ARG A 236 -5.04 22.13 -15.02
C ARG A 236 -5.06 21.16 -16.20
N ARG A 237 -4.26 20.09 -16.13
CA ARG A 237 -4.22 18.97 -17.10
C ARG A 237 -5.07 17.77 -16.69
N ASN A 238 -5.81 17.89 -15.58
CA ASN A 238 -6.66 16.84 -15.03
C ASN A 238 -5.91 15.53 -14.71
N LEU A 239 -4.61 15.60 -14.40
CA LEU A 239 -3.77 14.41 -14.20
C LEU A 239 -4.19 13.61 -12.95
N GLN A 240 -4.73 14.27 -11.93
CA GLN A 240 -5.22 13.58 -10.73
C GLN A 240 -6.42 12.68 -11.03
N ALA A 241 -7.37 13.13 -11.85
CA ALA A 241 -8.50 12.30 -12.25
C ALA A 241 -8.05 11.13 -13.15
N LEU A 242 -7.00 11.35 -13.96
CA LEU A 242 -6.44 10.30 -14.81
C LEU A 242 -5.84 9.15 -14.00
N LEU A 243 -5.43 9.33 -12.73
CA LEU A 243 -4.95 8.25 -11.87
C LEU A 243 -5.97 7.10 -11.70
N GLU A 244 -7.26 7.38 -11.90
CA GLU A 244 -8.33 6.37 -11.84
C GLU A 244 -8.56 5.64 -13.18
N THR A 245 -7.85 6.02 -14.25
CA THR A 245 -7.87 5.35 -15.56
C THR A 245 -6.76 4.31 -15.69
N GLU A 246 -6.85 3.41 -16.68
CA GLU A 246 -5.77 2.46 -16.96
C GLU A 246 -4.46 3.15 -17.33
N ALA A 247 -4.49 4.14 -18.22
CA ALA A 247 -3.32 4.89 -18.62
C ALA A 247 -2.66 5.62 -17.44
N GLY A 248 -3.43 6.27 -16.57
CA GLY A 248 -2.89 6.94 -15.40
C GLY A 248 -2.38 5.97 -14.33
N ARG A 249 -2.99 4.79 -14.16
CA ARG A 249 -2.44 3.71 -13.31
C ARG A 249 -1.11 3.19 -13.85
N THR A 250 -0.99 3.01 -15.16
CA THR A 250 0.28 2.62 -15.80
C THR A 250 1.34 3.69 -15.61
N LEU A 251 1.00 4.97 -15.83
CA LEU A 251 1.89 6.10 -15.57
C LEU A 251 2.38 6.09 -14.11
N ALA A 252 1.46 6.01 -13.15
CA ALA A 252 1.80 5.95 -11.73
C ALA A 252 2.68 4.73 -11.41
N GLY A 253 2.45 3.59 -12.06
CA GLY A 253 3.33 2.42 -11.99
C GLY A 253 4.77 2.69 -12.40
N LEU A 254 4.98 3.58 -13.37
CA LEU A 254 6.30 3.96 -13.89
C LEU A 254 6.98 5.05 -13.06
N VAL A 255 6.21 5.99 -12.49
CA VAL A 255 6.77 7.20 -11.88
C VAL A 255 6.65 7.27 -10.37
N ASP A 256 5.67 6.63 -9.75
CA ASP A 256 5.48 6.71 -8.29
C ASP A 256 6.52 5.83 -7.57
N PRO A 257 7.36 6.37 -6.67
CA PRO A 257 8.31 5.54 -5.94
C PRO A 257 7.66 4.44 -5.09
N TRP A 258 6.38 4.60 -4.73
CA TRP A 258 5.61 3.56 -4.06
C TRP A 258 5.54 2.26 -4.86
N SER A 259 5.50 2.35 -6.19
CA SER A 259 5.53 1.19 -7.10
C SER A 259 6.83 0.40 -7.01
N PHE A 260 7.91 1.04 -6.52
CA PHE A 260 9.24 0.46 -6.39
C PHE A 260 9.65 0.16 -4.93
N ARG A 261 8.72 0.29 -3.96
CA ARG A 261 9.01 0.18 -2.51
C ARG A 261 9.74 -1.09 -2.08
N ASP A 262 9.46 -2.22 -2.73
CA ASP A 262 10.15 -3.49 -2.43
C ASP A 262 11.62 -3.45 -2.86
N ARG A 263 11.96 -2.77 -3.97
CA ARG A 263 13.36 -2.60 -4.41
C ARG A 263 14.15 -1.70 -3.49
N LEU A 264 13.45 -0.76 -2.84
CA LEU A 264 14.02 0.17 -1.89
C LEU A 264 14.35 -0.49 -0.55
N GLU A 265 13.85 -1.69 -0.23
CA GLU A 265 14.07 -2.39 1.04
C GLU A 265 15.55 -2.47 1.46
N ARG A 266 16.44 -2.73 0.50
CA ARG A 266 17.90 -2.86 0.74
C ARG A 266 18.64 -1.54 0.92
N ILE A 267 17.96 -0.40 0.81
CA ILE A 267 18.58 0.93 0.78
C ILE A 267 18.11 1.74 1.99
N PRO A 268 19.03 2.11 2.90
CA PRO A 268 18.77 3.05 3.98
C PRO A 268 18.23 4.40 3.47
N LYS A 269 17.26 4.96 4.19
CA LYS A 269 16.53 6.16 3.78
C LYS A 269 16.52 7.19 4.90
N LEU A 270 16.91 8.42 4.59
CA LEU A 270 16.65 9.57 5.45
C LEU A 270 15.70 10.54 4.74
N ILE A 271 14.43 10.52 5.12
CA ILE A 271 13.42 11.45 4.59
C ILE A 271 13.57 12.79 5.32
N VAL A 272 13.65 13.90 4.57
CA VAL A 272 13.84 15.23 5.15
C VAL A 272 12.71 16.14 4.67
N ASN A 273 11.79 16.48 5.55
CA ASN A 273 10.63 17.31 5.22
C ASN A 273 10.58 18.56 6.10
N GLY A 274 9.99 19.64 5.62
CA GLY A 274 9.60 20.75 6.46
C GLY A 274 8.17 20.57 6.95
N THR A 275 7.87 21.00 8.17
CA THR A 275 6.46 21.25 8.50
C THR A 275 5.98 22.47 7.72
N ASN A 276 4.67 22.64 7.56
CA ASN A 276 4.09 23.77 6.81
C ASN A 276 4.38 23.76 5.29
N ASP A 277 4.73 22.60 4.72
CA ASP A 277 4.95 22.49 3.28
C ASP A 277 3.68 22.89 2.50
N PRO A 278 3.75 23.86 1.58
CA PRO A 278 2.60 24.24 0.76
C PRO A 278 2.18 23.17 -0.26
N TYR A 279 3.05 22.20 -0.59
CA TYR A 279 2.74 21.13 -1.53
C TYR A 279 1.92 20.00 -0.90
N TRP A 280 2.27 19.56 0.32
CA TRP A 280 1.80 18.29 0.90
C TRP A 280 1.13 18.49 2.26
N THR A 281 0.16 17.64 2.59
CA THR A 281 -0.46 17.65 3.92
C THR A 281 0.57 17.31 5.00
N SER A 282 0.42 17.86 6.21
CA SER A 282 1.44 17.65 7.26
C SER A 282 1.59 16.19 7.71
N ASP A 283 0.57 15.37 7.50
CA ASP A 283 0.57 13.92 7.73
C ASP A 283 0.74 13.10 6.44
N ALA A 284 1.21 13.67 5.32
CA ALA A 284 1.34 12.96 4.04
C ALA A 284 2.17 11.66 4.15
N ILE A 285 3.20 11.66 5.01
CA ILE A 285 4.05 10.50 5.28
C ILE A 285 3.27 9.24 5.71
N THR A 286 2.08 9.39 6.32
CA THR A 286 1.30 8.25 6.84
C THR A 286 0.80 7.33 5.73
N HIS A 287 0.71 7.81 4.49
CA HIS A 287 0.22 7.04 3.35
C HIS A 287 1.25 6.10 2.73
N TYR A 288 2.49 6.14 3.21
CA TYR A 288 3.55 5.27 2.71
C TYR A 288 4.55 4.79 3.77
N TRP A 289 4.67 5.42 4.95
CA TRP A 289 5.65 5.06 5.97
C TRP A 289 5.66 3.57 6.33
N ASP A 290 4.49 3.01 6.64
CA ASP A 290 4.37 1.61 7.07
C ASP A 290 4.67 0.61 5.96
N GLY A 291 4.45 1.00 4.70
CA GLY A 291 4.79 0.17 3.54
C GLY A 291 6.26 0.25 3.11
N LEU A 292 7.02 1.23 3.61
CA LEU A 292 8.46 1.30 3.38
C LEU A 292 9.19 0.27 4.23
N LYS A 293 9.93 -0.63 3.59
CA LYS A 293 10.76 -1.63 4.25
C LYS A 293 12.21 -1.17 4.41
N GLY A 294 12.95 -1.89 5.25
CA GLY A 294 14.35 -1.65 5.56
C GLY A 294 14.58 -0.44 6.47
N ASP A 295 15.86 -0.06 6.60
CA ASP A 295 16.29 1.07 7.40
C ASP A 295 15.70 2.37 6.86
N LYS A 296 14.89 3.04 7.68
CA LYS A 296 14.26 4.31 7.35
C LYS A 296 14.22 5.20 8.57
N ALA A 297 14.49 6.48 8.35
CA ALA A 297 14.36 7.53 9.33
C ALA A 297 13.75 8.77 8.66
N VAL A 298 13.12 9.62 9.46
CA VAL A 298 12.62 10.92 9.02
C VAL A 298 13.17 12.00 9.94
N VAL A 299 13.39 13.19 9.39
CA VAL A 299 13.62 14.42 10.15
C VAL A 299 12.68 15.48 9.61
N TYR A 300 12.00 16.16 10.52
CA TYR A 300 11.18 17.33 10.20
C TYR A 300 11.92 18.61 10.59
N VAL A 301 11.91 19.60 9.70
CA VAL A 301 12.32 20.99 9.99
C VAL A 301 11.06 21.77 10.40
N PRO A 302 10.86 22.05 11.70
CA PRO A 302 9.68 22.76 12.17
C PRO A 302 9.65 24.19 11.64
N ASN A 303 8.48 24.65 11.21
CA ASN A 303 8.24 25.95 10.57
C ASN A 303 9.04 26.19 9.28
N GLY A 304 9.57 25.13 8.64
CA GLY A 304 10.50 25.25 7.51
C GLY A 304 9.85 25.39 6.12
N GLY A 305 8.60 24.96 5.96
CA GLY A 305 7.93 24.90 4.66
C GLY A 305 8.68 24.03 3.64
N HIS A 306 8.63 24.40 2.37
CA HIS A 306 9.33 23.67 1.30
C HIS A 306 10.82 24.04 1.17
N GLY A 307 11.23 25.17 1.74
CA GLY A 307 12.53 25.82 1.51
C GLY A 307 13.64 25.41 2.48
N ILE A 308 13.76 24.12 2.79
CA ILE A 308 14.58 23.64 3.93
C ILE A 308 15.97 23.07 3.55
N SER A 309 16.36 23.14 2.28
CA SER A 309 17.57 22.48 1.79
C SER A 309 18.88 22.92 2.47
N ALA A 310 18.93 24.15 2.98
CA ALA A 310 20.08 24.72 3.70
C ALA A 310 19.87 24.77 5.23
N ASP A 311 18.74 24.28 5.74
CA ASP A 311 18.46 24.30 7.17
C ASP A 311 19.42 23.39 7.94
N ALA A 312 19.97 23.89 9.05
CA ALA A 312 21.00 23.19 9.82
C ALA A 312 20.53 21.82 10.34
N ARG A 313 19.24 21.65 10.69
CA ARG A 313 18.71 20.37 11.16
C ARG A 313 18.74 19.33 10.05
N GLY A 314 18.25 19.70 8.87
CA GLY A 314 18.26 18.84 7.68
C GLY A 314 19.68 18.58 7.15
N VAL A 315 20.57 19.58 7.17
CA VAL A 315 21.99 19.42 6.80
C VAL A 315 22.68 18.45 7.76
N ASN A 316 22.59 18.66 9.07
CA ASN A 316 23.30 17.82 10.04
C ASN A 316 22.82 16.37 10.02
N ALA A 317 21.51 16.13 9.88
CA ALA A 317 20.97 14.78 9.75
C ALA A 317 21.53 14.06 8.51
N ARG A 318 21.62 14.76 7.36
CA ARG A 318 22.24 14.21 6.15
C ARG A 318 23.74 13.95 6.31
N VAL A 319 24.47 14.84 6.99
CA VAL A 319 25.90 14.64 7.26
C VAL A 319 26.10 13.42 8.16
N ALA A 320 25.34 13.29 9.25
CA ALA A 320 25.39 12.13 10.13
C ALA A 320 25.03 10.84 9.38
N PHE A 321 24.00 10.88 8.53
CA PHE A 321 23.59 9.74 7.71
C PHE A 321 24.71 9.24 6.78
N VAL A 322 25.35 10.14 6.03
CA VAL A 322 26.45 9.77 5.12
C VAL A 322 27.66 9.24 5.91
N ARG A 323 28.06 9.92 6.99
CA ARG A 323 29.20 9.49 7.83
C ARG A 323 28.96 8.11 8.44
N ARG A 324 27.76 7.86 8.98
CA ARG A 324 27.41 6.55 9.55
C ARG A 324 27.40 5.46 8.49
N LEU A 325 26.82 5.69 7.30
CA LEU A 325 26.87 4.73 6.19
C LEU A 325 28.31 4.45 5.72
N GLY A 326 29.17 5.47 5.67
CA GLY A 326 30.60 5.32 5.39
C GLY A 326 31.30 4.40 6.41
N ALA A 327 30.95 4.56 7.68
CA ALA A 327 31.44 3.73 8.78
C ALA A 327 30.72 2.38 8.95
N GLY A 328 29.80 2.00 8.04
CA GLY A 328 29.03 0.76 8.13
C GLY A 328 28.02 0.71 9.30
N ARG A 329 27.59 1.86 9.80
CA ARG A 329 26.60 2.00 10.87
C ARG A 329 25.27 2.55 10.33
N SER A 330 24.16 2.15 10.93
CA SER A 330 22.84 2.72 10.67
C SER A 330 22.57 3.95 11.54
N LEU A 331 21.58 4.75 11.15
CA LEU A 331 21.01 5.77 12.03
C LEU A 331 20.38 5.11 13.27
N PRO A 332 20.34 5.78 14.44
CA PRO A 332 19.70 5.23 15.63
C PRO A 332 18.24 4.83 15.31
N PRO A 333 17.83 3.57 15.54
CA PRO A 333 16.46 3.18 15.31
C PRO A 333 15.55 3.83 16.36
N LEU A 334 14.72 4.75 15.87
CA LEU A 334 13.65 5.37 16.63
C LEU A 334 12.38 4.52 16.50
N ARG A 335 11.84 4.04 17.61
CA ARG A 335 10.55 3.32 17.66
C ARG A 335 9.54 4.15 18.41
N TRP A 336 8.30 4.20 17.92
CA TRP A 336 7.26 4.99 18.56
C TRP A 336 5.87 4.39 18.31
N GLU A 337 4.95 4.80 19.17
CA GLU A 337 3.53 4.51 19.08
C GLU A 337 2.75 5.81 19.31
N HIS A 338 1.85 6.12 18.40
CA HIS A 338 0.80 7.11 18.62
C HIS A 338 -0.44 6.38 19.11
N GLY A 339 -1.15 6.94 20.09
CA GLY A 339 -2.36 6.33 20.61
C GLY A 339 -3.21 7.31 21.40
N GLU A 340 -4.17 6.77 22.14
CA GLU A 340 -5.00 7.49 23.09
C GLU A 340 -4.87 6.82 24.45
N ALA A 341 -4.65 7.61 25.50
CA ALA A 341 -4.52 7.12 26.87
C ALA A 341 -5.32 8.01 27.81
N ALA A 342 -6.30 7.43 28.50
CA ALA A 342 -7.20 8.16 29.41
C ALA A 342 -7.89 9.38 28.75
N GLY A 343 -8.31 9.24 27.49
CA GLY A 343 -8.97 10.31 26.72
C GLY A 343 -8.04 11.40 26.18
N ALA A 344 -6.74 11.33 26.45
CA ALA A 344 -5.74 12.22 25.89
C ALA A 344 -4.99 11.57 24.72
N LEU A 345 -4.54 12.37 23.77
CA LEU A 345 -3.65 11.91 22.70
C LEU A 345 -2.29 11.58 23.31
N ALA A 346 -1.70 10.45 22.92
CA ALA A 346 -0.45 9.96 23.47
C ALA A 346 0.59 9.73 22.37
N LEU A 347 1.85 9.99 22.73
CA LEU A 347 3.04 9.57 21.99
C LEU A 347 3.97 8.88 22.97
N ARG A 348 4.39 7.65 22.66
CA ARG A 348 5.45 6.94 23.37
C ARG A 348 6.58 6.65 22.39
N MET A 349 7.82 6.92 22.81
CA MET A 349 9.01 6.83 21.97
C MET A 349 10.14 6.12 22.71
N THR A 350 10.85 5.25 22.01
CA THR A 350 12.01 4.51 22.52
C THR A 350 13.13 4.53 21.48
N CYS A 351 14.38 4.62 21.96
CA CYS A 351 15.58 4.64 21.14
C CYS A 351 16.54 3.57 21.67
N THR A 352 17.22 2.84 20.80
CA THR A 352 18.27 1.91 21.24
C THR A 352 19.56 2.63 21.63
N GLU A 353 19.87 3.74 20.97
CA GLU A 353 20.93 4.67 21.36
C GLU A 353 20.28 5.76 22.22
N ALA A 354 20.84 6.04 23.40
CA ALA A 354 20.28 7.03 24.31
C ALA A 354 20.39 8.43 23.69
N PRO A 355 19.27 9.15 23.48
CA PRO A 355 19.32 10.50 22.92
C PRO A 355 19.79 11.49 23.99
N ALA A 356 20.45 12.56 23.55
CA ALA A 356 20.89 13.65 24.43
C ALA A 356 19.70 14.45 24.99
N ALA A 357 18.64 14.56 24.20
CA ALA A 357 17.36 15.16 24.60
C ALA A 357 16.24 14.63 23.71
N ALA A 358 15.01 14.74 24.19
CA ALA A 358 13.82 14.38 23.43
C ALA A 358 12.74 15.45 23.63
N ARG A 359 12.00 15.79 22.57
CA ARG A 359 10.97 16.83 22.58
C ARG A 359 9.78 16.43 21.73
N VAL A 360 8.61 16.98 22.03
CA VAL A 360 7.43 16.91 21.18
C VAL A 360 7.23 18.26 20.51
N TRP A 361 7.04 18.24 19.19
CA TRP A 361 6.62 19.38 18.40
C TRP A 361 5.11 19.33 18.23
N VAL A 362 4.43 20.46 18.43
CA VAL A 362 2.98 20.57 18.39
C VAL A 362 2.57 21.81 17.61
N ALA A 363 1.58 21.66 16.73
CA ALA A 363 0.90 22.78 16.10
C ALA A 363 -0.61 22.62 16.26
N ARG A 364 -1.33 23.75 16.21
CA ARG A 364 -2.79 23.79 16.21
C ARG A 364 -3.28 24.62 15.02
N ALA A 365 -4.39 24.20 14.42
CA ALA A 365 -5.01 24.88 13.29
C ALA A 365 -6.55 24.74 13.36
N PRO A 366 -7.34 25.70 12.82
CA PRO A 366 -8.80 25.58 12.79
C PRO A 366 -9.29 24.46 11.86
N THR A 367 -8.49 24.08 10.86
CA THR A 367 -8.80 23.01 9.89
C THR A 367 -7.65 22.02 9.82
N ARG A 368 -7.75 20.98 8.97
CA ARG A 368 -6.63 20.06 8.68
C ARG A 368 -5.51 20.72 7.87
N ASP A 369 -5.63 22.01 7.54
CA ASP A 369 -4.60 22.79 6.87
C ASP A 369 -3.66 23.47 7.87
N PHE A 370 -2.48 22.88 8.03
CA PHE A 370 -1.43 23.39 8.92
C PHE A 370 -0.42 24.31 8.22
N ARG A 371 -0.61 24.69 6.94
CA ARG A 371 0.36 25.51 6.20
C ARG A 371 0.66 26.86 6.88
N LYS A 372 -0.30 27.42 7.61
CA LYS A 372 -0.16 28.68 8.37
C LYS A 372 0.03 28.49 9.88
N ALA A 373 0.03 27.24 10.36
CA ALA A 373 0.13 26.95 11.79
C ALA A 373 1.58 27.12 12.29
N ARG A 374 1.74 27.56 13.55
CA ARG A 374 3.06 27.58 14.19
C ARG A 374 3.30 26.27 14.91
N TRP A 375 4.49 25.70 14.72
CA TRP A 375 4.99 24.54 15.46
C TRP A 375 5.87 24.99 16.61
N ASP A 376 5.45 24.67 17.82
CA ASP A 376 6.19 24.92 19.06
C ASP A 376 6.63 23.60 19.70
N SER A 377 7.71 23.62 20.48
CA SER A 377 8.25 22.41 21.10
C SER A 377 8.24 22.50 22.62
N ARG A 378 8.14 21.33 23.26
CA ARG A 378 8.41 21.16 24.69
C ARG A 378 9.14 19.83 24.93
N PRO A 379 9.92 19.72 26.02
CA PRO A 379 10.58 18.46 26.38
C PRO A 379 9.58 17.30 26.53
N LEU A 380 10.00 16.10 26.16
CA LEU A 380 9.29 14.86 26.47
C LEU A 380 9.59 14.42 27.90
N GLU A 381 8.62 13.79 28.57
CA GLU A 381 8.81 13.21 29.89
C GLU A 381 9.51 11.85 29.76
N THR A 382 10.46 11.55 30.64
CA THR A 382 11.12 10.23 30.69
C THR A 382 10.40 9.34 31.71
N GLY A 383 9.82 8.25 31.24
CA GLY A 383 9.22 7.20 32.06
C GLY A 383 10.25 6.39 32.84
N ALA A 384 9.79 5.68 33.87
CA ALA A 384 10.63 4.83 34.71
C ALA A 384 11.30 3.66 33.92
N ASP A 385 10.74 3.31 32.77
CA ASP A 385 11.25 2.31 31.82
C ASP A 385 12.24 2.90 30.80
N GLY A 386 12.58 4.19 30.93
CA GLY A 386 13.47 4.91 30.02
C GLY A 386 12.82 5.35 28.70
N ALA A 387 11.51 5.11 28.52
CA ALA A 387 10.78 5.59 27.35
C ALA A 387 10.44 7.09 27.48
N PHE A 388 10.40 7.79 26.35
CA PHE A 388 9.97 9.18 26.30
C PHE A 388 8.48 9.24 25.97
N ALA A 389 7.71 10.06 26.69
CA ALA A 389 6.28 10.17 26.53
C ALA A 389 5.79 11.62 26.46
N ALA A 390 4.77 11.86 25.64
CA ALA A 390 3.97 13.07 25.65
C ALA A 390 2.49 12.69 25.72
N ARG A 391 1.74 13.47 26.49
CA ARG A 391 0.28 13.53 26.46
C ARG A 391 -0.14 14.90 25.93
N LEU A 392 -1.11 14.92 25.02
CA LEU A 392 -1.69 16.14 24.47
C LEU A 392 -3.21 16.08 24.62
N ASP A 393 -3.79 17.21 25.02
CA ASP A 393 -5.24 17.32 25.04
C ASP A 393 -5.79 17.29 23.62
N ARG A 394 -6.78 16.41 23.42
CA ARG A 394 -7.59 16.43 22.20
C ARG A 394 -8.32 17.77 22.13
N PRO A 395 -8.21 18.52 21.02
CA PRO A 395 -8.86 19.82 20.92
C PRO A 395 -10.39 19.67 20.97
N ALA A 396 -11.11 20.61 21.59
CA ALA A 396 -12.57 20.64 21.48
C ALA A 396 -13.05 21.17 20.11
N GLU A 397 -12.25 22.02 19.49
CA GLU A 397 -12.47 22.61 18.17
C GLU A 397 -11.15 22.67 17.38
N GLY A 398 -11.23 22.56 16.06
CA GLY A 398 -10.07 22.55 15.20
C GLY A 398 -9.19 21.30 15.38
N PHE A 399 -7.95 21.38 14.94
CA PHE A 399 -7.04 20.25 14.83
C PHE A 399 -5.73 20.53 15.56
N VAL A 400 -5.13 19.46 16.06
CA VAL A 400 -3.77 19.43 16.59
C VAL A 400 -2.93 18.46 15.76
N ALA A 401 -1.69 18.85 15.47
CA ALA A 401 -0.69 18.00 14.83
C ALA A 401 0.53 17.88 15.73
N TRP A 402 1.14 16.71 15.82
CA TRP A 402 2.31 16.50 16.64
C TRP A 402 3.26 15.42 16.11
N PHE A 403 4.53 15.54 16.47
CA PHE A 403 5.55 14.49 16.30
C PHE A 403 6.60 14.59 17.41
N GLY A 404 7.25 13.47 17.71
CA GLY A 404 8.40 13.41 18.61
C GLY A 404 9.70 13.62 17.86
N GLU A 405 10.68 14.19 18.55
CA GLU A 405 12.04 14.39 18.07
C GLU A 405 13.03 13.96 19.14
N ALA A 406 14.08 13.25 18.72
CA ALA A 406 15.19 12.82 19.56
C ALA A 406 16.52 13.36 19.00
N ASP A 407 17.33 13.94 19.87
CA ASP A 407 18.63 14.51 19.53
C ASP A 407 19.75 13.49 19.80
N PHE A 408 20.67 13.37 18.84
CA PHE A 408 21.80 12.46 18.86
C PHE A 408 23.09 13.20 18.50
N ARG A 409 24.22 12.50 18.61
CA ARG A 409 25.54 13.00 18.20
C ARG A 409 26.26 12.01 17.31
N GLU A 410 26.93 12.53 16.30
CA GLU A 410 27.90 11.81 15.48
C GLU A 410 29.26 12.49 15.67
N GLY A 411 30.03 12.03 16.66
CA GLY A 411 31.16 12.78 17.20
C GLY A 411 30.68 14.11 17.80
N GLU A 412 31.20 15.23 17.29
CA GLU A 412 30.77 16.57 17.72
C GLU A 412 29.54 17.12 16.96
N LEU A 413 29.08 16.42 15.93
CA LEU A 413 27.96 16.88 15.11
C LEU A 413 26.62 16.53 15.76
N PRO A 414 25.79 17.52 16.16
CA PRO A 414 24.44 17.25 16.64
C PRO A 414 23.50 16.98 15.45
N PHE A 415 22.66 15.97 15.55
CA PHE A 415 21.58 15.72 14.59
C PHE A 415 20.33 15.25 15.32
N SER A 416 19.16 15.38 14.69
CA SER A 416 17.91 14.86 15.25
C SER A 416 17.23 13.91 14.28
N LEU A 417 16.43 13.00 14.85
CA LEU A 417 15.48 12.16 14.12
C LEU A 417 14.09 12.35 14.71
N SER A 418 13.09 12.16 13.88
CA SER A 418 11.70 12.39 14.22
C SER A 418 10.85 11.13 14.11
N THR A 419 9.79 11.06 14.90
CA THR A 419 8.65 10.19 14.58
C THR A 419 7.88 10.78 13.41
N THR A 420 6.95 10.03 12.83
CA THR A 420 5.99 10.59 11.86
C THR A 420 5.06 11.62 12.51
N VAL A 421 4.56 12.56 11.71
CA VAL A 421 3.48 13.47 12.13
C VAL A 421 2.17 12.71 12.28
N ARG A 422 1.43 13.00 13.35
CA ARG A 422 0.05 12.58 13.56
C ARG A 422 -0.85 13.82 13.67
N LEU A 423 -2.05 13.74 13.09
CA LEU A 423 -3.10 14.74 13.22
C LEU A 423 -4.27 14.17 14.02
N ALA A 424 -4.92 15.02 14.81
CA ALA A 424 -6.20 14.75 15.45
C ALA A 424 -7.08 16.00 15.45
N GLY A 425 -8.35 15.84 15.09
CA GLY A 425 -9.37 16.88 15.26
C GLY A 425 -10.05 16.78 16.62
N PRO A 426 -11.21 17.44 16.77
CA PRO A 426 -12.07 17.17 17.89
C PRO A 426 -12.42 15.69 17.94
N ALA A 427 -12.78 15.21 19.12
CA ALA A 427 -13.54 13.98 19.16
C ALA A 427 -14.72 14.23 18.22
N ALA A 428 -14.85 13.44 17.15
CA ALA A 428 -15.95 13.62 16.23
C ALA A 428 -17.22 13.65 17.08
N PRO A 429 -18.06 14.70 17.02
CA PRO A 429 -19.38 14.59 17.60
C PRO A 429 -19.98 13.34 16.96
N PRO A 430 -20.60 12.43 17.74
CA PRO A 430 -21.31 11.33 17.12
C PRO A 430 -22.24 11.96 16.08
N PRO A 431 -22.21 11.51 14.81
CA PRO A 431 -23.00 12.12 13.77
C PRO A 431 -24.46 12.21 14.25
N PRO A 432 -25.15 13.35 14.06
CA PRO A 432 -26.51 13.51 14.57
C PRO A 432 -27.37 12.39 14.01
N GLY A 433 -27.78 11.47 14.90
CA GLY A 433 -28.66 10.36 14.59
C GLY A 433 -28.02 9.02 14.20
N LEU A 434 -26.70 8.81 14.18
CA LEU A 434 -26.14 7.52 13.75
C LEU A 434 -24.88 7.08 14.53
N THR A 435 -25.05 6.75 15.81
CA THR A 435 -24.19 5.75 16.45
C THR A 435 -25.14 4.85 17.24
N PRO A 436 -25.51 3.65 16.75
CA PRO A 436 -25.92 2.65 17.71
C PRO A 436 -24.70 2.46 18.61
N PRO A 437 -24.87 2.54 19.93
CA PRO A 437 -23.71 2.51 20.79
C PRO A 437 -23.08 1.13 20.57
N LEU A 438 -21.81 1.08 20.18
CA LEU A 438 -20.99 -0.14 20.29
C LEU A 438 -20.92 -0.61 21.76
N ARG A 439 -21.51 0.15 22.69
CA ARG A 439 -21.88 -0.28 24.05
C ARG A 439 -22.71 -1.57 23.97
N GLY A 440 -22.12 -2.65 24.44
CA GLY A 440 -22.72 -3.99 24.37
C GLY A 440 -22.16 -4.86 23.25
N ALA A 441 -21.35 -4.30 22.33
CA ALA A 441 -20.59 -5.10 21.36
C ALA A 441 -19.69 -6.10 22.08
N ARG A 442 -19.53 -7.26 21.45
CA ARG A 442 -18.61 -8.30 21.88
C ARG A 442 -17.50 -8.43 20.87
N LEU A 443 -16.26 -8.42 21.34
CA LEU A 443 -15.08 -8.61 20.50
C LEU A 443 -14.73 -10.09 20.45
N PRO A 444 -14.58 -10.68 19.24
CA PRO A 444 -14.12 -12.05 19.11
C PRO A 444 -12.62 -12.11 19.40
N ARG A 445 -12.23 -12.99 20.33
CA ARG A 445 -10.85 -13.39 20.58
C ARG A 445 -10.69 -14.87 20.29
N ILE A 446 -9.70 -15.19 19.46
CA ILE A 446 -9.38 -16.56 19.09
C ILE A 446 -8.49 -17.16 20.18
N GLU A 447 -8.87 -18.33 20.69
CA GLU A 447 -8.04 -19.09 21.63
C GLU A 447 -7.23 -20.16 20.90
N GLU A 448 -5.93 -20.16 21.14
CA GLU A 448 -5.04 -21.24 20.74
C GLU A 448 -5.27 -22.50 21.61
N PRO A 449 -5.01 -23.71 21.10
CA PRO A 449 -4.45 -24.00 19.78
C PRO A 449 -5.51 -24.12 18.67
N TRP A 450 -5.09 -23.83 17.43
CA TRP A 450 -5.80 -24.31 16.24
C TRP A 450 -5.58 -25.81 16.00
N TRP A 451 -6.62 -26.52 15.56
CA TRP A 451 -6.49 -27.86 14.96
C TRP A 451 -6.92 -27.84 13.49
N THR A 452 -6.19 -28.56 12.63
CA THR A 452 -6.56 -28.69 11.21
C THR A 452 -7.67 -29.73 11.08
N VAL A 453 -8.73 -29.42 10.35
CA VAL A 453 -9.84 -30.35 10.08
C VAL A 453 -9.84 -30.83 8.63
N ALA A 454 -9.39 -30.02 7.69
CA ALA A 454 -9.31 -30.40 6.28
C ALA A 454 -7.97 -29.98 5.69
N GLY A 455 -7.34 -30.90 4.96
CA GLY A 455 -6.13 -30.63 4.17
C GLY A 455 -6.43 -30.33 2.70
N ASN A 456 -5.39 -30.17 1.89
CA ASN A 456 -5.52 -30.12 0.44
C ASN A 456 -5.87 -31.53 -0.10
N PRO A 457 -7.05 -31.74 -0.73
CA PRO A 457 -7.48 -33.08 -1.12
C PRO A 457 -6.73 -33.63 -2.34
N ASP A 458 -6.66 -34.94 -2.49
CA ASP A 458 -6.32 -35.54 -3.79
C ASP A 458 -7.57 -35.54 -4.68
N LEU A 459 -7.47 -34.90 -5.85
CA LEU A 459 -8.55 -34.82 -6.83
C LEU A 459 -8.31 -35.70 -8.07
N GLY A 460 -7.26 -36.53 -8.06
CA GLY A 460 -6.86 -37.34 -9.22
C GLY A 460 -6.61 -36.48 -10.45
N ASP A 461 -7.22 -36.86 -11.58
CA ASP A 461 -7.05 -36.18 -12.87
C ASP A 461 -7.51 -34.71 -12.86
N LEU A 462 -8.44 -34.36 -11.96
CA LEU A 462 -8.94 -33.00 -11.79
C LEU A 462 -8.03 -32.15 -10.90
N GLY A 463 -7.04 -32.75 -10.25
CA GLY A 463 -6.13 -32.05 -9.35
C GLY A 463 -5.09 -31.20 -10.07
N ASP A 464 -4.60 -30.16 -9.41
CA ASP A 464 -3.45 -29.37 -9.87
C ASP A 464 -2.55 -29.01 -8.68
N PRO A 465 -1.22 -28.95 -8.83
CA PRO A 465 -0.33 -28.51 -7.73
C PRO A 465 -0.69 -27.13 -7.15
N LYS A 466 -1.29 -26.25 -7.96
CA LYS A 466 -1.74 -24.91 -7.55
C LYS A 466 -3.10 -24.90 -6.84
N GLN A 467 -3.76 -26.04 -6.71
CA GLN A 467 -5.08 -26.09 -6.11
C GLN A 467 -5.03 -25.69 -4.63
N GLN A 468 -6.12 -25.09 -4.17
CA GLN A 468 -6.27 -24.57 -2.82
C GLN A 468 -7.70 -24.82 -2.32
N PRO A 469 -7.89 -25.49 -1.17
CA PRO A 469 -9.14 -25.41 -0.44
C PRO A 469 -9.30 -24.00 0.13
N VAL A 470 -10.38 -23.34 -0.22
CA VAL A 470 -10.71 -21.98 0.23
C VAL A 470 -12.12 -21.95 0.81
N ASP A 471 -12.86 -20.87 0.59
CA ASP A 471 -14.27 -20.62 0.91
C ASP A 471 -15.07 -21.93 1.14
N PHE A 472 -15.56 -22.13 2.35
CA PHE A 472 -16.11 -23.39 2.84
C PHE A 472 -17.33 -23.18 3.73
N ALA A 473 -18.07 -24.26 3.96
CA ALA A 473 -19.10 -24.37 4.97
C ALA A 473 -18.89 -25.56 5.91
N LEU A 474 -19.31 -25.39 7.17
CA LEU A 474 -19.21 -26.35 8.24
C LEU A 474 -20.55 -26.53 8.97
N TRP A 475 -21.04 -27.78 9.10
CA TRP A 475 -22.30 -28.06 9.80
C TRP A 475 -22.36 -29.49 10.34
N GLN A 476 -23.33 -29.76 11.22
CA GLN A 476 -23.64 -31.12 11.68
C GLN A 476 -24.75 -31.74 10.83
N ALA A 477 -24.50 -32.91 10.25
CA ALA A 477 -25.45 -33.70 9.46
C ALA A 477 -26.55 -34.33 10.33
N ALA A 478 -27.57 -34.92 9.69
CA ALA A 478 -28.71 -35.52 10.39
C ALA A 478 -28.34 -36.69 11.31
N ASP A 479 -27.24 -37.39 11.03
CA ASP A 479 -26.72 -38.51 11.82
C ASP A 479 -25.73 -38.07 12.91
N GLY A 480 -25.56 -36.77 13.12
CA GLY A 480 -24.66 -36.21 14.13
C GLY A 480 -23.20 -36.07 13.70
N THR A 481 -22.81 -36.59 12.53
CA THR A 481 -21.46 -36.37 12.00
C THR A 481 -21.29 -34.93 11.53
N TRP A 482 -20.06 -34.43 11.59
CA TRP A 482 -19.73 -33.10 11.09
C TRP A 482 -19.30 -33.16 9.63
N GLN A 483 -19.76 -32.18 8.86
CA GLN A 483 -19.47 -32.06 7.44
C GLN A 483 -18.76 -30.73 7.18
N LEU A 484 -17.76 -30.78 6.30
CA LEU A 484 -17.13 -29.59 5.75
C LEU A 484 -17.14 -29.70 4.24
N TRP A 485 -17.69 -28.72 3.52
CA TRP A 485 -17.56 -28.60 2.07
C TRP A 485 -16.78 -27.36 1.72
N SER A 486 -15.75 -27.48 0.90
CA SER A 486 -14.90 -26.37 0.47
C SER A 486 -14.89 -26.23 -1.04
N CYS A 487 -14.88 -24.99 -1.50
CA CYS A 487 -14.46 -24.62 -2.84
C CYS A 487 -12.97 -24.95 -3.02
N ILE A 488 -12.67 -25.90 -3.90
CA ILE A 488 -11.30 -26.13 -4.36
C ILE A 488 -11.11 -25.33 -5.64
N ARG A 489 -10.24 -24.30 -5.58
CA ARG A 489 -9.91 -23.46 -6.75
C ARG A 489 -8.62 -23.89 -7.43
N ASN A 490 -8.41 -23.40 -8.65
CA ASN A 490 -7.28 -23.74 -9.51
C ASN A 490 -7.22 -25.24 -9.87
N THR A 491 -8.37 -25.89 -10.02
CA THR A 491 -8.47 -27.29 -10.44
C THR A 491 -8.50 -27.42 -11.96
N ARG A 492 -8.46 -28.66 -12.47
CA ARG A 492 -8.56 -28.98 -13.90
C ARG A 492 -9.97 -29.30 -14.37
N CYS A 493 -11.01 -28.99 -13.59
CA CYS A 493 -12.41 -29.22 -13.98
C CYS A 493 -12.92 -28.32 -15.13
N GLY A 494 -12.06 -27.45 -15.66
CA GLY A 494 -12.39 -26.51 -16.73
C GLY A 494 -13.13 -25.26 -16.25
N GLY A 495 -13.38 -24.34 -17.19
CA GLY A 495 -14.08 -23.08 -16.93
C GLY A 495 -13.40 -22.20 -15.88
N LYS A 496 -14.10 -21.87 -14.80
CA LYS A 496 -13.57 -21.07 -13.68
C LYS A 496 -12.75 -21.89 -12.68
N THR A 497 -12.50 -23.17 -12.96
CA THR A 497 -11.56 -24.05 -12.23
C THR A 497 -11.95 -24.38 -10.79
N ARG A 498 -13.23 -24.26 -10.44
CA ARG A 498 -13.73 -24.50 -9.08
C ARG A 498 -14.77 -25.61 -9.02
N LEU A 499 -14.65 -26.43 -7.98
CA LEU A 499 -15.56 -27.50 -7.61
C LEU A 499 -15.66 -27.60 -6.08
N PHE A 500 -16.63 -28.36 -5.58
CA PHE A 500 -16.74 -28.68 -4.15
C PHE A 500 -16.17 -30.05 -3.84
N HIS A 501 -15.36 -30.10 -2.79
CA HIS A 501 -14.89 -31.33 -2.15
C HIS A 501 -15.38 -31.35 -0.70
N ARG A 502 -15.66 -32.54 -0.15
CA ARG A 502 -16.16 -32.66 1.22
C ARG A 502 -15.29 -33.51 2.14
N TRP A 503 -15.37 -33.20 3.42
CA TRP A 503 -14.78 -33.93 4.54
C TRP A 503 -15.84 -34.26 5.59
N GLU A 504 -15.60 -35.33 6.35
CA GLU A 504 -16.48 -35.77 7.43
C GLU A 504 -15.68 -36.06 8.71
N GLY A 505 -16.09 -35.42 9.81
CA GLY A 505 -15.56 -35.65 11.15
C GLY A 505 -16.60 -36.25 12.09
N ARG A 506 -16.16 -36.93 13.15
CA ARG A 506 -17.06 -37.47 14.18
C ARG A 506 -17.45 -36.41 15.21
N SER A 507 -16.58 -35.43 15.42
CA SER A 507 -16.83 -34.29 16.32
C SER A 507 -16.17 -33.02 15.79
N LEU A 508 -16.63 -31.87 16.26
CA LEU A 508 -16.09 -30.57 15.86
C LEU A 508 -14.60 -30.40 16.23
N THR A 509 -14.20 -30.99 17.36
CA THR A 509 -12.86 -30.86 17.95
C THR A 509 -11.88 -31.95 17.49
N GLU A 510 -12.33 -32.90 16.66
CA GLU A 510 -11.46 -33.91 16.07
C GLU A 510 -10.60 -33.28 14.96
N PRO A 511 -9.28 -33.49 14.93
CA PRO A 511 -8.45 -33.07 13.80
C PRO A 511 -8.60 -34.03 12.61
N ASP A 512 -8.11 -33.61 11.44
CA ASP A 512 -7.88 -34.46 10.27
C ASP A 512 -9.11 -35.28 9.83
N TRP A 513 -10.20 -34.58 9.51
CA TRP A 513 -11.45 -35.20 9.08
C TRP A 513 -11.25 -35.99 7.79
N ALA A 514 -12.04 -37.05 7.63
CA ALA A 514 -11.90 -37.96 6.52
C ALA A 514 -12.36 -37.29 5.21
N PRO A 515 -11.51 -37.19 4.17
CA PRO A 515 -11.96 -36.73 2.85
C PRO A 515 -12.98 -37.72 2.28
N LYS A 516 -14.07 -37.22 1.68
CA LYS A 516 -15.10 -38.06 1.05
C LYS A 516 -15.25 -37.82 -0.45
N GLY A 517 -14.30 -37.10 -1.06
CA GLY A 517 -14.25 -36.85 -2.49
C GLY A 517 -14.98 -35.59 -2.95
N ILE A 518 -15.01 -35.42 -4.27
CA ILE A 518 -15.72 -34.35 -4.96
C ILE A 518 -17.21 -34.50 -4.69
N ALA A 519 -17.80 -33.49 -4.06
CA ALA A 519 -19.19 -33.48 -3.65
C ALA A 519 -20.11 -32.85 -4.72
N MET A 520 -19.60 -31.86 -5.46
CA MET A 520 -20.36 -31.18 -6.50
C MET A 520 -19.44 -30.52 -7.53
N GLN A 521 -19.80 -30.61 -8.80
CA GLN A 521 -19.23 -29.82 -9.90
C GLN A 521 -20.34 -29.00 -10.55
N ALA A 522 -19.99 -27.85 -11.14
CA ALA A 522 -20.96 -27.01 -11.84
C ALA A 522 -21.63 -27.79 -12.98
N ASP A 523 -22.92 -27.54 -13.18
CA ASP A 523 -23.73 -28.15 -14.24
C ASP A 523 -24.25 -27.08 -15.21
N PRO A 524 -23.57 -26.90 -16.36
CA PRO A 524 -23.99 -25.93 -17.37
C PRO A 524 -25.37 -26.21 -17.97
N ALA A 525 -25.87 -27.45 -17.92
CA ALA A 525 -27.21 -27.76 -18.40
C ALA A 525 -28.30 -27.12 -17.52
N LEU A 526 -27.96 -26.78 -16.28
CA LEU A 526 -28.81 -26.07 -15.33
C LEU A 526 -28.51 -24.56 -15.31
N GLY A 527 -27.71 -24.06 -16.25
CA GLY A 527 -27.35 -22.65 -16.39
C GLY A 527 -26.23 -22.17 -15.47
N GLU A 528 -25.55 -23.07 -14.76
CA GLU A 528 -24.40 -22.71 -13.92
C GLU A 528 -23.16 -22.41 -14.77
N THR A 529 -22.31 -21.48 -14.31
CA THR A 529 -21.04 -21.22 -15.01
C THR A 529 -20.13 -22.43 -14.91
N PRO A 530 -19.55 -22.94 -16.02
CA PRO A 530 -18.61 -24.06 -15.98
C PRO A 530 -17.47 -23.82 -14.97
N GLY A 531 -17.26 -24.77 -14.06
CA GLY A 531 -16.27 -24.67 -12.98
C GLY A 531 -16.47 -23.49 -12.03
N GLY A 532 -17.69 -22.95 -11.90
CA GLY A 532 -18.00 -21.70 -11.22
C GLY A 532 -18.38 -21.79 -9.75
N LEU A 533 -18.39 -22.98 -9.14
CA LEU A 533 -18.90 -23.17 -7.77
C LEU A 533 -18.01 -22.48 -6.73
N GLN A 534 -18.60 -21.64 -5.89
CA GLN A 534 -17.91 -20.80 -4.90
C GLN A 534 -18.66 -20.82 -3.56
N ALA A 535 -17.89 -20.78 -2.46
CA ALA A 535 -18.34 -20.45 -1.11
C ALA A 535 -19.73 -21.01 -0.74
N PRO A 536 -19.84 -22.33 -0.50
CA PRO A 536 -21.09 -22.90 -0.02
C PRO A 536 -21.37 -22.38 1.39
N PHE A 537 -22.65 -22.30 1.75
CA PHE A 537 -23.14 -22.03 3.11
C PHE A 537 -24.38 -22.87 3.38
N VAL A 538 -24.44 -23.54 4.53
CA VAL A 538 -25.53 -24.47 4.86
C VAL A 538 -26.33 -24.01 6.07
N LEU A 539 -27.64 -23.82 5.87
CA LEU A 539 -28.62 -23.54 6.92
C LEU A 539 -29.59 -24.70 7.08
N LYS A 540 -29.73 -25.23 8.30
CA LYS A 540 -30.76 -26.23 8.62
C LYS A 540 -32.03 -25.54 9.12
N VAL A 541 -33.17 -25.80 8.47
CA VAL A 541 -34.49 -25.35 8.91
C VAL A 541 -35.42 -26.56 9.00
N GLY A 542 -35.85 -26.88 10.22
CA GLY A 542 -36.54 -28.14 10.50
C GLY A 542 -35.69 -29.34 10.10
N ASN A 543 -36.23 -30.21 9.24
CA ASN A 543 -35.57 -31.43 8.75
C ASN A 543 -34.91 -31.25 7.37
N LEU A 544 -34.72 -30.01 6.91
CA LEU A 544 -34.16 -29.71 5.61
C LEU A 544 -32.94 -28.79 5.73
N PHE A 545 -31.85 -29.21 5.09
CA PHE A 545 -30.64 -28.42 4.92
C PHE A 545 -30.73 -27.65 3.60
N HIS A 546 -30.44 -26.35 3.64
CA HIS A 546 -30.42 -25.45 2.49
C HIS A 546 -28.98 -24.99 2.29
N MET A 547 -28.40 -25.34 1.15
CA MET A 547 -27.08 -24.89 0.74
C MET A 547 -27.20 -23.76 -0.26
N TYR A 548 -26.73 -22.59 0.13
CA TYR A 548 -26.52 -21.45 -0.75
C TYR A 548 -25.09 -21.50 -1.28
N TYR A 549 -24.90 -21.25 -2.57
CA TYR A 549 -23.57 -21.27 -3.18
C TYR A 549 -23.50 -20.30 -4.35
N GLY A 550 -22.33 -19.74 -4.62
CA GLY A 550 -22.11 -18.96 -5.83
C GLY A 550 -21.85 -19.87 -7.03
N ASP A 551 -22.45 -19.58 -8.19
CA ASP A 551 -22.14 -20.24 -9.47
C ASP A 551 -21.25 -19.39 -10.39
N TRP A 552 -20.61 -18.36 -9.83
CA TRP A 552 -19.86 -17.27 -10.48
C TRP A 552 -20.70 -16.06 -10.89
N GLN A 553 -21.97 -16.21 -11.23
CA GLN A 553 -22.84 -15.07 -11.58
C GLN A 553 -24.00 -14.91 -10.61
N HIS A 554 -24.54 -16.02 -10.13
CA HIS A 554 -25.73 -16.10 -9.30
C HIS A 554 -25.42 -16.79 -7.97
N ILE A 555 -26.27 -16.52 -6.98
CA ILE A 555 -26.42 -17.40 -5.84
C ILE A 555 -27.43 -18.49 -6.22
N GLY A 556 -27.01 -19.75 -6.13
CA GLY A 556 -27.83 -20.94 -6.31
C GLY A 556 -28.28 -21.56 -5.00
N LEU A 557 -29.26 -22.47 -5.07
CA LEU A 557 -29.79 -23.23 -3.95
C LEU A 557 -29.71 -24.74 -4.22
N ALA A 558 -29.20 -25.50 -3.25
CA ALA A 558 -29.33 -26.94 -3.18
C ALA A 558 -29.94 -27.34 -1.83
N THR A 559 -30.59 -28.49 -1.75
CA THR A 559 -31.22 -28.98 -0.53
C THR A 559 -30.84 -30.41 -0.21
N SER A 560 -30.91 -30.76 1.07
CA SER A 560 -30.57 -32.09 1.55
C SER A 560 -31.41 -32.45 2.78
N ARG A 561 -31.76 -33.73 2.93
CA ARG A 561 -32.41 -34.26 4.15
C ARG A 561 -31.41 -34.87 5.13
N ASP A 562 -30.32 -35.46 4.63
CA ASP A 562 -29.27 -36.08 5.44
C ASP A 562 -28.19 -35.07 5.85
N GLY A 563 -28.09 -33.93 5.16
CA GLY A 563 -27.02 -32.95 5.33
C GLY A 563 -25.70 -33.38 4.70
N LYS A 564 -25.68 -34.43 3.89
CA LYS A 564 -24.48 -35.01 3.26
C LYS A 564 -24.57 -35.07 1.75
N THR A 565 -25.79 -35.23 1.23
CA THR A 565 -26.06 -35.38 -0.20
C THR A 565 -27.02 -34.27 -0.61
N PHE A 566 -26.54 -33.33 -1.43
CA PHE A 566 -27.31 -32.16 -1.84
C PHE A 566 -27.80 -32.30 -3.27
N THR A 567 -29.07 -31.98 -3.49
CA THR A 567 -29.70 -31.89 -4.80
C THR A 567 -30.04 -30.43 -5.09
N ARG A 568 -29.68 -29.93 -6.27
CA ARG A 568 -30.04 -28.59 -6.74
C ARG A 568 -31.54 -28.38 -6.61
N ALA A 569 -31.93 -27.33 -5.90
CA ALA A 569 -33.33 -27.02 -5.68
C ALA A 569 -33.90 -26.40 -6.96
N GLU A 570 -35.10 -26.81 -7.34
CA GLU A 570 -35.83 -26.12 -8.38
C GLU A 570 -36.44 -24.84 -7.82
N VAL A 571 -35.97 -23.69 -8.30
CA VAL A 571 -36.43 -22.36 -7.87
C VAL A 571 -37.27 -21.72 -8.95
N ARG A 572 -36.68 -21.55 -10.15
CA ARG A 572 -37.33 -20.87 -11.28
C ARG A 572 -36.99 -21.60 -12.58
N ASP A 573 -38.01 -21.95 -13.34
CA ASP A 573 -37.90 -22.55 -14.68
C ASP A 573 -36.96 -23.78 -14.73
N GLY A 574 -37.03 -24.66 -13.72
CA GLY A 574 -36.17 -25.83 -13.64
C GLY A 574 -34.73 -25.59 -13.16
N ARG A 575 -34.38 -24.37 -12.73
CA ARG A 575 -33.01 -23.98 -12.40
C ARG A 575 -32.77 -23.62 -10.93
N PRO A 576 -31.53 -23.75 -10.43
CA PRO A 576 -31.20 -23.49 -9.01
C PRO A 576 -30.91 -22.03 -8.66
N GLN A 577 -30.76 -21.13 -9.64
CA GLN A 577 -30.38 -19.73 -9.37
C GLN A 577 -31.51 -18.96 -8.68
N LEU A 578 -31.16 -18.24 -7.61
CA LEU A 578 -32.04 -17.41 -6.81
C LEU A 578 -31.99 -15.94 -7.26
N PHE A 579 -30.80 -15.35 -7.29
CA PHE A 579 -30.58 -13.93 -7.60
C PHE A 579 -29.12 -13.63 -7.99
N PHE A 580 -28.88 -12.41 -8.49
CA PHE A 580 -27.58 -11.88 -8.88
C PHE A 580 -27.57 -10.34 -8.82
N GLU A 581 -26.39 -9.72 -8.84
CA GLU A 581 -26.25 -8.28 -9.09
C GLU A 581 -26.10 -8.00 -10.59
N ALA A 582 -26.77 -6.96 -11.08
CA ALA A 582 -26.85 -6.62 -12.50
C ALA A 582 -25.52 -6.08 -13.03
N SER A 583 -24.56 -6.97 -13.31
CA SER A 583 -23.39 -6.73 -14.15
C SER A 583 -22.72 -8.07 -14.47
N PRO A 584 -22.28 -8.31 -15.72
CA PRO A 584 -21.57 -9.54 -16.09
C PRO A 584 -20.27 -9.77 -15.29
N GLU A 585 -19.69 -8.68 -14.78
CA GLU A 585 -18.46 -8.70 -13.99
C GLU A 585 -18.72 -8.71 -12.48
N ALA A 586 -19.97 -8.63 -12.00
CA ALA A 586 -20.26 -8.46 -10.57
C ALA A 586 -19.80 -9.62 -9.69
N ASN A 587 -19.72 -10.84 -10.23
CA ASN A 587 -19.34 -12.06 -9.50
C ASN A 587 -20.08 -12.20 -8.17
N THR A 588 -21.40 -12.38 -8.23
CA THR A 588 -22.25 -12.60 -7.05
C THR A 588 -21.89 -13.95 -6.40
N ARG A 589 -21.38 -13.95 -5.17
CA ARG A 589 -20.88 -15.14 -4.47
C ARG A 589 -20.89 -14.98 -2.95
N ASP A 590 -20.35 -15.96 -2.24
CA ASP A 590 -20.10 -15.91 -0.79
C ASP A 590 -21.36 -15.66 0.05
N ALA A 591 -22.44 -16.37 -0.29
CA ALA A 591 -23.71 -16.23 0.40
C ALA A 591 -23.66 -16.80 1.82
N MET A 592 -24.31 -16.12 2.75
CA MET A 592 -24.45 -16.48 4.17
C MET A 592 -25.86 -16.08 4.61
N VAL A 593 -26.63 -16.99 5.21
CA VAL A 593 -28.04 -16.74 5.58
C VAL A 593 -28.25 -16.76 7.09
N LEU A 594 -28.75 -15.65 7.64
CA LEU A 594 -29.07 -15.46 9.05
C LEU A 594 -30.57 -15.24 9.22
N ARG A 595 -31.19 -15.88 10.22
CA ARG A 595 -32.54 -15.51 10.67
C ARG A 595 -32.46 -14.50 11.81
N THR A 596 -32.97 -13.29 11.60
CA THR A 596 -33.02 -12.21 12.62
C THR A 596 -34.17 -11.26 12.31
N GLY A 597 -34.77 -10.64 13.35
CA GLY A 597 -35.89 -9.71 13.16
C GLY A 597 -37.11 -10.34 12.45
N GLY A 598 -37.34 -11.65 12.62
CA GLY A 598 -38.44 -12.37 11.98
C GLY A 598 -38.24 -12.74 10.50
N ARG A 599 -37.16 -12.30 9.85
CA ARG A 599 -36.85 -12.58 8.43
C ARG A 599 -35.51 -13.29 8.27
N TYR A 600 -35.33 -13.93 7.12
CA TYR A 600 -34.02 -14.40 6.67
C TYR A 600 -33.29 -13.27 5.95
N HIS A 601 -31.99 -13.16 6.20
CA HIS A 601 -31.08 -12.18 5.62
C HIS A 601 -29.96 -12.95 4.94
N CYS A 602 -29.85 -12.84 3.61
CA CYS A 602 -28.75 -13.39 2.86
C CYS A 602 -27.71 -12.30 2.62
N TYR A 603 -26.60 -12.37 3.35
CA TYR A 603 -25.41 -11.55 3.10
C TYR A 603 -24.58 -12.21 2.01
N TYR A 604 -24.03 -11.43 1.08
CA TYR A 604 -23.23 -11.96 -0.01
C TYR A 604 -22.27 -10.91 -0.57
N THR A 605 -21.23 -11.37 -1.24
CA THR A 605 -20.26 -10.52 -1.93
C THR A 605 -20.67 -10.31 -3.38
N ALA A 606 -20.54 -9.06 -3.84
CA ALA A 606 -20.49 -8.74 -5.25
C ALA A 606 -19.56 -7.53 -5.46
N HIS A 607 -19.04 -7.39 -6.68
CA HIS A 607 -18.18 -6.28 -7.07
C HIS A 607 -18.59 -5.64 -8.40
N PRO A 608 -19.84 -5.14 -8.55
CA PRO A 608 -20.18 -4.33 -9.72
C PRO A 608 -19.18 -3.17 -9.85
N GLU A 609 -18.80 -2.83 -11.08
CA GLU A 609 -17.76 -1.82 -11.37
C GLU A 609 -16.39 -2.14 -10.73
N ARG A 610 -16.14 -3.41 -10.42
CA ARG A 610 -14.95 -3.90 -9.70
C ARG A 610 -14.80 -3.31 -8.29
N LYS A 611 -15.91 -2.84 -7.70
CA LYS A 611 -15.95 -2.32 -6.33
C LYS A 611 -16.62 -3.32 -5.38
N GLY A 612 -15.82 -4.00 -4.55
CA GLY A 612 -16.31 -5.04 -3.65
C GLY A 612 -17.14 -4.48 -2.50
N ALA A 613 -18.34 -5.02 -2.30
CA ALA A 613 -19.20 -4.71 -1.17
C ALA A 613 -19.93 -5.95 -0.65
N VAL A 614 -20.34 -5.88 0.62
CA VAL A 614 -21.30 -6.82 1.20
C VAL A 614 -22.70 -6.29 0.89
N TYR A 615 -23.49 -7.12 0.23
CA TYR A 615 -24.89 -6.89 -0.04
C TYR A 615 -25.74 -7.79 0.86
N CYS A 616 -26.98 -7.39 1.08
CA CYS A 616 -27.97 -8.19 1.78
C CYS A 616 -29.31 -8.14 1.06
N ARG A 617 -29.96 -9.30 0.96
CA ARG A 617 -31.37 -9.45 0.57
C ARG A 617 -32.14 -10.12 1.70
N THR A 618 -33.44 -9.84 1.81
CA THR A 618 -34.29 -10.50 2.82
C THR A 618 -35.31 -11.44 2.21
N SER A 619 -35.71 -12.48 2.95
CA SER A 619 -36.69 -13.48 2.54
C SER A 619 -37.54 -13.95 3.73
N GLU A 620 -38.76 -14.40 3.45
CA GLU A 620 -39.64 -15.06 4.41
C GLU A 620 -39.60 -16.59 4.29
N ASP A 621 -39.26 -17.11 3.10
CA ASP A 621 -39.45 -18.51 2.70
C ASP A 621 -38.15 -19.19 2.20
N LEU A 622 -37.00 -18.52 2.33
CA LEU A 622 -35.66 -18.98 1.92
C LEU A 622 -35.43 -19.05 0.40
N LYS A 623 -36.44 -18.75 -0.42
CA LYS A 623 -36.39 -18.89 -1.89
C LYS A 623 -36.66 -17.57 -2.60
N ALA A 624 -37.69 -16.84 -2.20
CA ALA A 624 -38.03 -15.53 -2.72
C ALA A 624 -37.23 -14.46 -1.96
N TRP A 625 -36.25 -13.86 -2.63
CA TRP A 625 -35.38 -12.83 -2.07
C TRP A 625 -35.76 -11.44 -2.59
N GLY A 626 -35.86 -10.49 -1.66
CA GLY A 626 -36.18 -9.10 -1.97
C GLY A 626 -35.06 -8.34 -2.69
N GLU A 627 -35.18 -7.02 -2.69
CA GLU A 627 -34.21 -6.13 -3.31
C GLU A 627 -32.82 -6.20 -2.65
N SER A 628 -31.79 -6.03 -3.49
CA SER A 628 -30.40 -5.93 -3.05
C SER A 628 -30.18 -4.61 -2.33
N ARG A 629 -29.57 -4.67 -1.14
CA ARG A 629 -29.08 -3.50 -0.43
C ARG A 629 -27.62 -3.68 -0.10
N LYS A 630 -26.79 -2.71 -0.45
CA LYS A 630 -25.42 -2.61 0.05
C LYS A 630 -25.46 -2.34 1.56
N VAL A 631 -24.81 -3.20 2.35
CA VAL A 631 -24.82 -3.10 3.83
C VAL A 631 -23.45 -2.85 4.41
N ALA A 632 -22.36 -3.19 3.70
CA ALA A 632 -21.01 -2.80 4.09
C ALA A 632 -20.09 -2.58 2.88
N ALA A 633 -19.41 -1.44 2.80
CA ALA A 633 -18.46 -1.14 1.72
C ALA A 633 -17.45 -0.06 2.12
N GLY A 634 -16.35 0.07 1.37
CA GLY A 634 -15.39 1.15 1.57
C GLY A 634 -14.73 1.11 2.97
N GLY A 635 -14.49 2.30 3.53
CA GLY A 635 -13.82 2.49 4.82
C GLY A 635 -12.36 2.03 4.79
N LEU A 636 -11.79 1.76 5.97
CA LEU A 636 -10.42 1.22 6.13
C LEU A 636 -10.23 -0.15 5.48
N ALA A 637 -11.31 -0.91 5.27
CA ALA A 637 -11.27 -2.18 4.54
C ALA A 637 -11.06 -2.00 3.02
N GLY A 638 -11.24 -0.79 2.49
CA GLY A 638 -11.05 -0.44 1.08
C GLY A 638 -12.26 -0.78 0.20
N ASP A 639 -12.11 -0.51 -1.11
CA ASP A 639 -13.17 -0.59 -2.13
C ASP A 639 -12.79 -1.47 -3.33
N GLY A 640 -11.64 -2.13 -3.32
CA GLY A 640 -11.23 -3.04 -4.40
C GLY A 640 -12.18 -4.25 -4.56
N PRO A 641 -12.06 -5.02 -5.66
CA PRO A 641 -12.99 -6.11 -5.98
C PRO A 641 -12.98 -7.27 -4.97
N TYR A 642 -11.95 -7.34 -4.13
CA TYR A 642 -11.78 -8.33 -3.06
C TYR A 642 -11.81 -7.71 -1.66
N ALA A 643 -12.24 -6.45 -1.52
CA ALA A 643 -12.27 -5.76 -0.23
C ALA A 643 -13.40 -6.24 0.69
N ALA A 644 -14.34 -7.05 0.20
CA ALA A 644 -15.56 -7.45 0.88
C ALA A 644 -15.94 -8.92 0.66
N GLU A 645 -14.98 -9.82 0.77
CA GLU A 645 -15.16 -11.26 0.58
C GLU A 645 -15.74 -11.95 1.84
N CYS A 646 -16.38 -13.10 1.64
CA CYS A 646 -16.80 -14.02 2.70
C CYS A 646 -17.49 -13.34 3.89
N PRO A 647 -18.61 -12.61 3.67
CA PRO A 647 -19.35 -11.99 4.75
C PRO A 647 -19.92 -13.08 5.65
N PHE A 648 -19.60 -13.02 6.94
CA PHE A 648 -20.20 -13.88 7.95
C PHE A 648 -20.81 -13.03 9.06
N VAL A 649 -22.08 -13.27 9.42
CA VAL A 649 -22.79 -12.44 10.40
C VAL A 649 -23.34 -13.31 11.52
N VAL A 650 -22.99 -12.94 12.76
CA VAL A 650 -23.51 -13.61 13.97
C VAL A 650 -23.98 -12.61 15.00
N ARG A 651 -24.84 -13.07 15.90
CA ARG A 651 -25.20 -12.35 17.12
C ARG A 651 -24.39 -12.94 18.28
N PRO A 652 -23.40 -12.21 18.85
CA PRO A 652 -22.66 -12.70 20.00
C PRO A 652 -23.54 -12.93 21.23
N PRO A 653 -23.14 -13.82 22.15
CA PRO A 653 -23.91 -14.11 23.35
C PRO A 653 -24.04 -12.85 24.24
N GLY A 654 -25.27 -12.54 24.64
CA GLY A 654 -25.58 -11.38 25.49
C GLY A 654 -25.36 -10.03 24.82
N SER A 655 -25.39 -9.96 23.48
CA SER A 655 -25.29 -8.73 22.69
C SER A 655 -26.56 -8.49 21.86
N ASP A 656 -27.08 -7.26 21.91
CA ASP A 656 -28.15 -6.81 21.01
C ASP A 656 -27.64 -6.44 19.61
N LEU A 657 -26.32 -6.40 19.44
CA LEU A 657 -25.65 -6.11 18.17
C LEU A 657 -25.32 -7.39 17.41
N LEU A 658 -25.43 -7.32 16.08
CA LEU A 658 -24.86 -8.28 15.14
C LEU A 658 -23.41 -7.89 14.87
N VAL A 659 -22.56 -8.89 14.59
CA VAL A 659 -21.16 -8.70 14.16
C VAL A 659 -20.98 -9.30 12.78
N LEU A 660 -20.59 -8.47 11.81
CA LEU A 660 -20.18 -8.82 10.46
C LEU A 660 -18.66 -9.00 10.41
N PHE A 661 -18.24 -10.13 9.87
CA PHE A 661 -16.87 -10.46 9.49
C PHE A 661 -16.75 -10.23 7.98
N ARG A 662 -15.88 -9.30 7.56
CA ARG A 662 -15.65 -8.94 6.15
C ARG A 662 -14.20 -9.22 5.79
N THR A 663 -13.91 -10.15 4.89
CA THR A 663 -12.54 -10.53 4.53
C THR A 663 -11.97 -9.64 3.42
N GLN A 664 -10.70 -9.20 3.55
CA GLN A 664 -10.00 -8.41 2.53
C GLN A 664 -8.86 -9.19 1.85
N ARG A 665 -8.22 -10.10 2.59
CA ARG A 665 -6.99 -10.77 2.16
C ARG A 665 -6.93 -12.20 2.65
N TYR A 666 -6.32 -13.05 1.83
CA TYR A 666 -6.12 -14.48 2.07
C TYR A 666 -4.61 -14.75 2.23
N GLY A 667 -4.27 -15.93 2.75
CA GLY A 667 -2.88 -16.40 2.84
C GLY A 667 -2.13 -15.89 4.07
N MET A 668 -0.80 -15.75 3.97
CA MET A 668 0.06 -15.38 5.11
C MET A 668 -0.28 -14.01 5.73
N ASN A 669 -0.85 -13.09 4.95
CA ASN A 669 -1.27 -11.76 5.39
C ASN A 669 -2.80 -11.64 5.45
N ALA A 670 -3.47 -12.74 5.80
CA ALA A 670 -4.92 -12.80 5.91
C ALA A 670 -5.45 -11.71 6.84
N GLN A 671 -6.55 -11.08 6.45
CA GLN A 671 -7.20 -10.04 7.22
C GLN A 671 -8.71 -10.08 7.01
N THR A 672 -9.43 -10.11 8.13
CA THR A 672 -10.88 -9.90 8.22
C THR A 672 -11.15 -8.71 9.12
N THR A 673 -11.90 -7.73 8.63
CA THR A 673 -12.37 -6.57 9.41
C THR A 673 -13.75 -6.86 10.00
N LEU A 674 -13.95 -6.43 11.23
CA LEU A 674 -15.16 -6.68 12.00
C LEU A 674 -16.01 -5.41 12.10
N TYR A 675 -17.32 -5.54 11.94
CA TYR A 675 -18.29 -4.44 12.06
C TYR A 675 -19.47 -4.87 12.94
N ALA A 676 -19.96 -4.02 13.84
CA ALA A 676 -21.12 -4.30 14.68
C ALA A 676 -22.24 -3.29 14.50
N SER A 677 -23.47 -3.80 14.40
CA SER A 677 -24.68 -3.00 14.19
C SER A 677 -25.91 -3.68 14.79
N PRO A 678 -26.88 -2.94 15.35
CA PRO A 678 -28.19 -3.49 15.68
C PRO A 678 -29.09 -3.63 14.44
N ASP A 679 -28.79 -2.91 13.36
CA ASP A 679 -29.52 -3.01 12.09
C ASP A 679 -28.85 -4.08 11.21
N PRO A 680 -29.54 -5.21 10.93
CA PRO A 680 -29.01 -6.24 10.04
C PRO A 680 -28.79 -5.75 8.60
N MET A 681 -29.32 -4.58 8.22
CA MET A 681 -29.22 -4.01 6.89
C MET A 681 -28.22 -2.85 6.81
N ASP A 682 -27.41 -2.61 7.84
CA ASP A 682 -26.48 -1.48 7.87
C ASP A 682 -25.27 -1.70 8.79
N PHE A 683 -24.11 -2.01 8.21
CA PHE A 683 -22.82 -2.18 8.90
C PHE A 683 -21.80 -1.09 8.51
N GLY A 684 -22.23 0.01 7.90
CA GLY A 684 -21.36 1.10 7.44
C GLY A 684 -21.01 1.01 5.96
N VAL A 685 -21.36 2.04 5.19
CA VAL A 685 -21.12 2.11 3.74
C VAL A 685 -20.30 3.35 3.47
N ASP A 686 -19.07 3.12 3.01
CA ASP A 686 -18.05 4.16 2.81
C ASP A 686 -17.65 4.90 4.10
N ASP A 687 -17.89 4.25 5.25
CA ASP A 687 -17.59 4.72 6.59
C ASP A 687 -17.20 3.55 7.52
N ASP A 688 -16.61 3.84 8.69
CA ASP A 688 -16.21 2.85 9.70
C ASP A 688 -16.96 3.00 11.03
N ARG A 689 -18.17 3.60 11.05
CA ARG A 689 -18.91 3.86 12.30
C ARG A 689 -19.27 2.59 13.07
N CYS A 690 -19.40 1.49 12.36
CA CYS A 690 -19.70 0.18 12.94
C CYS A 690 -18.41 -0.63 13.19
N ARG A 691 -17.21 -0.16 12.83
CA ARG A 691 -16.00 -0.97 12.85
C ARG A 691 -15.55 -1.30 14.28
N LEU A 692 -15.30 -2.58 14.53
CA LEU A 692 -14.79 -3.12 15.81
C LEU A 692 -13.27 -3.34 15.81
N GLY A 693 -12.68 -3.76 14.69
CA GLY A 693 -11.27 -4.17 14.65
C GLY A 693 -10.97 -5.13 13.50
N THR A 694 -9.87 -5.86 13.60
CA THR A 694 -9.45 -6.86 12.60
C THR A 694 -8.99 -8.16 13.24
N LEU A 695 -9.15 -9.27 12.53
CA LEU A 695 -8.59 -10.59 12.86
C LEU A 695 -7.64 -11.06 11.75
N PRO A 696 -6.55 -11.78 12.10
CA PRO A 696 -5.58 -12.31 11.14
C PRO A 696 -6.04 -13.65 10.54
N VAL A 697 -7.28 -13.69 10.05
CA VAL A 697 -7.90 -14.88 9.43
C VAL A 697 -8.53 -14.52 8.09
N ALA A 698 -8.92 -15.53 7.32
CA ALA A 698 -9.63 -15.38 6.05
C ALA A 698 -10.75 -16.41 5.96
N ALA A 699 -11.86 -16.00 5.33
CA ALA A 699 -13.09 -16.77 5.17
C ALA A 699 -13.55 -17.44 6.49
N PRO A 700 -13.75 -16.66 7.58
CA PRO A 700 -14.13 -17.25 8.84
C PRO A 700 -15.59 -17.72 8.83
N GLU A 701 -15.84 -18.91 9.38
CA GLU A 701 -17.18 -19.33 9.78
C GLU A 701 -17.25 -19.43 11.30
N ILE A 702 -18.32 -18.88 11.86
CA ILE A 702 -18.52 -18.79 13.31
C ILE A 702 -19.72 -19.63 13.70
N LEU A 703 -19.56 -20.53 14.67
CA LEU A 703 -20.66 -21.36 15.16
C LEU A 703 -20.59 -21.56 16.67
N GLU A 704 -21.76 -21.85 17.23
CA GLU A 704 -21.93 -22.30 18.61
C GLU A 704 -22.20 -23.80 18.61
N HIS A 705 -21.50 -24.55 19.46
CA HIS A 705 -21.71 -25.97 19.69
C HIS A 705 -21.42 -26.31 21.15
N ASP A 706 -22.34 -27.05 21.79
CA ASP A 706 -22.24 -27.48 23.19
C ASP A 706 -21.90 -26.34 24.18
N GLY A 707 -22.51 -25.17 23.98
CA GLY A 707 -22.32 -23.98 24.82
C GLY A 707 -20.96 -23.29 24.66
N ALA A 708 -20.16 -23.69 23.68
CA ALA A 708 -18.91 -23.05 23.31
C ALA A 708 -18.98 -22.47 21.89
N TRP A 709 -18.22 -21.41 21.66
CA TRP A 709 -18.10 -20.78 20.35
C TRP A 709 -16.81 -21.21 19.68
N TYR A 710 -16.88 -21.37 18.36
CA TYR A 710 -15.76 -21.80 17.52
C TYR A 710 -15.67 -20.90 16.29
N ILE A 711 -14.44 -20.76 15.81
CA ILE A 711 -14.12 -20.12 14.54
C ILE A 711 -13.37 -21.12 13.67
N ALA A 712 -13.93 -21.41 12.50
CA ALA A 712 -13.22 -22.09 11.42
C ALA A 712 -12.62 -21.03 10.49
N ALA A 713 -11.41 -21.25 9.98
CA ALA A 713 -10.76 -20.35 9.03
C ALA A 713 -9.75 -21.09 8.15
N LEU A 714 -9.32 -20.44 7.06
CA LEU A 714 -8.26 -20.97 6.22
C LEU A 714 -6.92 -21.06 6.97
N ARG A 715 -6.13 -22.07 6.62
CA ARG A 715 -4.70 -22.06 6.97
C ARG A 715 -3.98 -20.96 6.20
N PRO A 716 -2.97 -20.29 6.79
CA PRO A 716 -2.22 -19.22 6.12
C PRO A 716 -1.50 -19.66 4.84
N ASP A 717 -1.17 -20.95 4.71
CA ASP A 717 -0.57 -21.55 3.51
C ASP A 717 -1.59 -21.86 2.40
N LEU A 718 -2.89 -21.69 2.68
CA LEU A 718 -4.01 -22.06 1.81
C LEU A 718 -4.01 -23.55 1.42
N LYS A 719 -3.47 -24.41 2.29
CA LYS A 719 -3.42 -25.87 2.12
C LYS A 719 -4.33 -26.61 3.09
N GLY A 720 -5.32 -25.92 3.65
CA GLY A 720 -6.36 -26.54 4.47
C GLY A 720 -7.18 -25.55 5.27
N ILE A 721 -8.07 -26.10 6.10
CA ILE A 721 -8.98 -25.38 6.99
C ILE A 721 -8.74 -25.86 8.41
N ARG A 722 -8.79 -24.93 9.35
CA ARG A 722 -8.53 -25.14 10.77
C ARG A 722 -9.63 -24.53 11.61
N ILE A 723 -9.81 -25.08 12.81
CA ILE A 723 -10.78 -24.61 13.80
C ILE A 723 -10.03 -24.24 15.08
N ALA A 724 -10.50 -23.19 15.74
CA ALA A 724 -10.10 -22.80 17.08
C ALA A 724 -11.32 -22.44 17.91
N ARG A 725 -11.14 -22.44 19.23
CA ARG A 725 -12.16 -21.92 20.14
C ARG A 725 -12.22 -20.41 20.02
N LEU A 726 -13.42 -19.85 20.14
CA LEU A 726 -13.67 -18.42 20.09
C LEU A 726 -14.29 -17.96 21.41
N ILE A 727 -13.77 -16.87 21.97
CA ILE A 727 -14.37 -16.18 23.11
C ILE A 727 -14.88 -14.82 22.66
N TRP A 728 -15.98 -14.41 23.26
CA TRP A 728 -16.60 -13.11 23.07
C TRP A 728 -16.33 -12.24 24.28
N ASP A 729 -15.27 -11.44 24.21
CA ASP A 729 -14.93 -10.50 25.27
C ASP A 729 -15.88 -9.29 25.21
N THR A 730 -16.19 -8.68 26.34
CA THR A 730 -16.82 -7.36 26.35
C THR A 730 -15.87 -6.37 25.70
N ALA A 731 -16.35 -5.55 24.76
CA ALA A 731 -15.57 -4.39 24.32
C ALA A 731 -15.33 -3.49 25.54
N GLU A 732 -14.15 -3.60 26.18
CA GLU A 732 -13.76 -2.69 27.26
C GLU A 732 -13.52 -1.31 26.65
N ASN A 733 -14.57 -0.47 26.72
CA ASN A 733 -14.68 0.94 26.30
C ASN A 733 -14.04 1.37 24.95
N PRO A 734 -14.82 1.95 24.01
CA PRO A 734 -14.30 2.50 22.76
C PRO A 734 -13.26 3.62 22.96
#